data_AF-A0A2H5FIV3-F1
#
_entry.id   AF-A0A2H5FIV3-F1
#
_cell.length_a   1.000
_cell.length_b   1.000
_cell.length_c   1.000
_cell.angle_alpha   90.00
_cell.angle_beta   90.00
_cell.angle_gamma   90.00
#
_symmetry.space_group_name_H-M   'P 1'
#
loop_
_entity.id
_entity.type
_entity.pdbx_description
1 polymer ?
#
loop_
_entity_poly.entity_id
_entity_poly.type
_entity_poly.pdbx_seq_one_letter_code
_entity_poly.pdbx_strand_id
1 'polypeptide(L)'
;MPKFTKEQDARLELGKLLNSFKIKIKDAEQSSEAQLKLRLCKEIITEYNESMETLSHMDDYSKRTKRSREVAFKEIKDELRHQLAITKGIYITEQLNRIFDSNNFSTRKEHISTIKEVILFTKTATKDKKEVLKGQIQEAKRLLKELEHQEHEEALVKDTIIDQPVLIPQEFEAITQEEAKVILETEVITAMDNEKEKNLANETEEAQITPIEMHPPLSNEAAIRAKAHDLDMLQDLLNKANENDSQVIGRKYFLDFITAHKEQFNALMVNLPEDKKATFIEDMAHLTHADSVKSTVLATMSWVTMPMTVMVRAIASSMVEQFNSWLPETQDSYCKAQLKKLISETLEDMRRNEATVTQQQKLEAIAPVTLEKEEINKEPEAPIVTQQEKPEVIAPATQEKEEINKEPEAPIVTQQEKPEAIAPGNQGKEEIHKEPVAPIATQQQKNQVIVPEASANKETEASIKTYQQKFRTIAEEAAQKALDRARLKAQIEHQSKFALIAQQAATKARAKMLHKQMDKYLTFVEQFAVIVLDLQQKQKHNANYKNVTQVALNLYGKLKDAALFFEQPSAEGFEVFKQFCNGSINEAAGVFKQHRDLWHTIHPILKGILGVVAALTVIPALLVATTKTGYINTFFKTPETASSKKLHQIKEMLESVEDEMEQKIKMQ
;
A
#
# COMPACT_ATOMS: atom_id res chain seq x y z
N MET A 1 3.73 31.41 -3.66
CA MET A 1 4.16 31.49 -5.07
C MET A 1 5.19 32.60 -5.23
N PRO A 2 6.31 32.35 -5.94
CA PRO A 2 7.33 33.37 -6.14
C PRO A 2 6.76 34.47 -7.04
N LYS A 3 6.48 35.65 -6.47
CA LYS A 3 6.18 36.85 -7.24
C LYS A 3 7.51 37.50 -7.59
N PHE A 4 7.83 37.61 -8.88
CA PHE A 4 9.04 38.27 -9.33
C PHE A 4 8.99 39.75 -8.95
N THR A 5 9.82 40.18 -8.00
CA THR A 5 9.98 41.61 -7.71
C THR A 5 11.02 42.21 -8.67
N LYS A 6 10.96 43.53 -8.91
CA LYS A 6 11.91 44.23 -9.80
C LYS A 6 13.38 44.10 -9.37
N GLU A 7 13.62 43.68 -8.12
CA GLU A 7 14.93 43.56 -7.48
C GLU A 7 15.49 42.13 -7.51
N GLN A 8 14.68 41.12 -7.83
CA GLN A 8 15.11 39.72 -7.88
C GLN A 8 15.81 39.38 -9.20
N ASP A 9 16.87 38.58 -9.12
CA ASP A 9 17.51 38.01 -10.31
C ASP A 9 16.54 37.02 -10.97
N ALA A 10 15.90 37.46 -12.05
CA ALA A 10 14.92 36.68 -12.80
C ALA A 10 15.48 35.32 -13.23
N ARG A 11 16.79 35.19 -13.45
CA ARG A 11 17.43 33.91 -13.78
C ARG A 11 17.39 32.94 -12.59
N LEU A 12 17.65 33.43 -11.38
CA LEU A 12 17.64 32.60 -10.17
C LEU A 12 16.22 32.10 -9.87
N GLU A 13 15.23 32.98 -9.95
CA GLU A 13 13.83 32.62 -9.70
C GLU A 13 13.29 31.66 -10.77
N LEU A 14 13.63 31.87 -12.05
CA LEU A 14 13.33 30.91 -13.11
C LEU A 14 14.00 29.55 -12.88
N GLY A 15 15.24 29.54 -12.38
CA GLY A 15 15.95 28.31 -12.02
C GLY A 15 15.26 27.55 -10.88
N LYS A 16 14.79 28.26 -9.85
CA LYS A 16 14.00 27.68 -8.75
C LYS A 16 12.68 27.10 -9.25
N LEU A 17 11.96 27.85 -10.09
CA LEU A 17 10.72 27.41 -10.71
C LEU A 17 10.92 26.13 -11.54
N LEU A 18 11.98 26.10 -12.35
CA LEU A 18 12.32 24.92 -13.14
C LEU A 18 12.62 23.70 -12.26
N ASN A 19 13.38 23.87 -11.17
CA ASN A 19 13.68 22.78 -10.26
C ASN A 19 12.40 22.27 -9.55
N SER A 20 11.53 23.18 -9.13
CA SER A 20 10.21 22.86 -8.58
C SER A 20 9.39 21.99 -9.55
N PHE A 21 9.36 22.36 -10.84
CA PHE A 21 8.63 21.59 -11.86
C PHE A 21 9.20 20.19 -12.02
N LYS A 22 10.52 20.03 -12.08
CA LYS A 22 11.16 18.71 -12.22
C LYS A 22 10.82 17.78 -11.06
N ILE A 23 10.79 18.31 -9.82
CA ILE A 23 10.41 17.53 -8.63
C ILE A 23 8.93 17.12 -8.72
N LYS A 24 8.02 18.07 -8.93
CA LYS A 24 6.58 17.78 -8.99
C LYS A 24 6.20 16.84 -10.14
N ILE A 25 6.86 16.95 -11.29
CA ILE A 25 6.66 16.04 -12.43
C ILE A 25 7.10 14.63 -12.06
N LYS A 26 8.29 14.48 -11.45
CA LYS A 26 8.80 13.18 -11.00
C LYS A 26 7.87 12.55 -9.96
N ASP A 27 7.38 13.33 -9.01
CA ASP A 27 6.43 12.86 -7.99
C ASP A 27 5.10 12.43 -8.61
N ALA A 28 4.60 13.17 -9.61
CA ALA A 28 3.41 12.80 -10.36
C ALA A 28 3.60 11.53 -11.19
N GLU A 29 4.75 11.33 -11.82
CA GLU A 29 5.07 10.11 -12.58
C GLU A 29 5.17 8.87 -11.69
N GLN A 30 5.70 9.02 -10.47
CA GLN A 30 5.91 7.93 -9.51
C GLN A 30 4.67 7.61 -8.66
N SER A 31 3.72 8.54 -8.56
CA SER A 31 2.48 8.32 -7.80
C SER A 31 1.59 7.25 -8.45
N SER A 32 1.00 6.37 -7.65
CA SER A 32 -0.09 5.49 -8.09
C SER A 32 -1.48 6.13 -7.95
N GLU A 33 -1.58 7.24 -7.21
CA GLU A 33 -2.84 7.92 -6.90
C GLU A 33 -3.17 8.98 -7.96
N ALA A 34 -4.20 8.73 -8.77
CA ALA A 34 -4.63 9.63 -9.85
C ALA A 34 -4.97 11.05 -9.37
N GLN A 35 -5.54 11.21 -8.17
CA GLN A 35 -5.87 12.52 -7.61
C GLN A 35 -4.62 13.35 -7.31
N LEU A 36 -3.59 12.72 -6.74
CA LEU A 36 -2.31 13.39 -6.48
C LEU A 36 -1.64 13.84 -7.78
N LYS A 37 -1.64 12.98 -8.82
CA LYS A 37 -1.10 13.35 -10.14
C LYS A 37 -1.79 14.59 -10.71
N LEU A 38 -3.12 14.59 -10.72
CA LEU A 38 -3.90 15.70 -11.25
C LEU A 38 -3.68 16.99 -10.46
N ARG A 39 -3.54 16.90 -9.12
CA ARG A 39 -3.24 18.05 -8.26
C ARG A 39 -1.89 18.66 -8.60
N LEU A 40 -0.84 17.85 -8.64
CA LEU A 40 0.52 18.30 -8.98
C LEU A 40 0.60 18.91 -10.38
N CYS A 41 -0.06 18.29 -11.37
CA CYS A 41 -0.12 18.86 -12.72
C CYS A 41 -0.83 20.22 -12.76
N LYS A 42 -1.95 20.37 -12.04
CA LYS A 42 -2.67 21.66 -11.95
C LYS A 42 -1.80 22.73 -11.31
N GLU A 43 -1.11 22.41 -10.22
CA GLU A 43 -0.19 23.34 -9.56
C GLU A 43 0.90 23.85 -10.50
N ILE A 44 1.55 22.95 -11.25
CA ILE A 44 2.59 23.32 -12.23
C ILE A 44 2.01 24.23 -13.32
N ILE A 45 0.83 23.91 -13.86
CA ILE A 45 0.18 24.71 -14.91
C ILE A 45 -0.14 26.12 -14.38
N THR A 46 -0.69 26.22 -13.17
CA THR A 46 -1.00 27.50 -12.52
C THR A 46 0.27 28.30 -12.25
N GLU A 47 1.28 27.70 -11.63
CA GLU A 47 2.57 28.34 -11.34
C GLU A 47 3.25 28.84 -12.62
N TYR A 48 3.19 28.08 -13.71
CA TYR A 48 3.75 28.51 -15.00
C TYR A 48 3.02 29.75 -15.53
N ASN A 49 1.69 29.74 -15.54
CA ASN A 49 0.90 30.84 -16.09
C ASN A 49 1.14 32.14 -15.31
N GLU A 50 1.09 32.07 -13.97
CA GLU A 50 1.36 33.22 -13.10
C GLU A 50 2.80 33.73 -13.24
N SER A 51 3.76 32.81 -13.34
CA SER A 51 5.18 33.17 -13.51
C SER A 51 5.44 33.81 -14.88
N MET A 52 4.85 33.29 -15.95
CA MET A 52 5.04 33.84 -17.29
C MET A 52 4.34 35.20 -17.46
N GLU A 53 3.19 35.41 -16.83
CA GLU A 53 2.50 36.69 -16.81
C GLU A 53 3.38 37.77 -16.14
N THR A 54 3.92 37.46 -14.96
CA THR A 54 4.85 38.36 -14.25
C THR A 54 6.16 38.58 -15.02
N LEU A 55 6.69 37.56 -15.69
CA LEU A 55 7.89 37.68 -16.54
C LEU A 55 7.66 38.50 -17.80
N SER A 56 6.45 38.53 -18.36
CA SER A 56 6.13 39.36 -19.53
C SER A 56 6.32 40.85 -19.23
N HIS A 57 6.09 41.27 -17.98
CA HIS A 57 6.40 42.60 -17.49
C HIS A 57 7.91 42.85 -17.27
N MET A 58 8.71 41.78 -17.17
CA MET A 58 10.16 41.82 -17.02
C MET A 58 10.93 41.61 -18.35
N ASP A 59 10.27 41.36 -19.48
CA ASP A 59 10.97 41.17 -20.76
C ASP A 59 11.76 42.43 -21.20
N ASP A 60 11.52 43.60 -20.59
CA ASP A 60 12.38 44.79 -20.69
C ASP A 60 13.79 44.60 -20.07
N TYR A 61 13.98 43.60 -19.22
CA TYR A 61 15.26 43.23 -18.62
C TYR A 61 16.21 42.56 -19.64
N SER A 62 15.66 41.78 -20.59
CA SER A 62 16.42 41.13 -21.66
C SER A 62 17.17 42.15 -22.52
N LYS A 63 16.54 43.30 -22.77
CA LYS A 63 17.10 44.42 -23.55
C LYS A 63 18.30 45.10 -22.87
N ARG A 64 18.49 44.92 -21.56
CA ARG A 64 19.54 45.61 -20.77
C ARG A 64 20.73 44.73 -20.39
N THR A 65 20.68 43.43 -20.70
CA THR A 65 21.70 42.47 -20.26
C THR A 65 22.63 42.02 -21.38
N LYS A 66 23.90 41.69 -21.05
CA LYS A 66 24.89 41.15 -21.99
C LYS A 66 24.36 39.87 -22.68
N ARG A 67 24.67 39.71 -23.97
CA ARG A 67 24.26 38.60 -24.87
C ARG A 67 24.35 37.20 -24.28
N SER A 68 25.32 36.92 -23.39
CA SER A 68 25.46 35.61 -22.73
C SER A 68 24.37 35.31 -21.70
N ARG A 69 23.81 36.33 -21.03
CA ARG A 69 22.68 36.16 -20.09
C ARG A 69 21.36 35.92 -20.82
N GLU A 70 21.21 36.49 -22.01
CA GLU A 70 20.06 36.29 -22.88
C GLU A 70 19.94 34.83 -23.35
N VAL A 71 21.06 34.20 -23.72
CA VAL A 71 21.11 32.79 -24.10
C VAL A 71 20.67 31.88 -22.95
N ALA A 72 21.26 32.03 -21.76
CA ALA A 72 20.90 31.22 -20.60
C ALA A 72 19.44 31.43 -20.15
N PHE A 73 18.92 32.65 -20.27
CA PHE A 73 17.53 32.96 -19.95
C PHE A 73 16.56 32.30 -20.94
N LYS A 74 16.90 32.34 -22.24
CA LYS A 74 16.16 31.65 -23.29
C LYS A 74 16.15 30.13 -23.06
N GLU A 75 17.30 29.54 -22.75
CA GLU A 75 17.41 28.11 -22.44
C GLU A 75 16.50 27.69 -21.28
N ILE A 76 16.45 28.46 -20.18
CA ILE A 76 15.57 28.15 -19.05
C ILE A 76 14.09 28.31 -19.43
N LYS A 77 13.71 29.34 -20.22
CA LYS A 77 12.33 29.50 -20.71
C LYS A 77 11.91 28.36 -21.62
N ASP A 78 12.79 27.92 -22.52
CA ASP A 78 12.52 26.80 -23.44
C ASP A 78 12.41 25.47 -22.66
N GLU A 79 13.24 25.25 -21.65
CA GLU A 79 13.15 24.09 -20.77
C GLU A 79 11.85 24.11 -19.92
N LEU A 80 11.45 25.27 -19.37
CA LEU A 80 10.17 25.39 -18.65
C LEU A 80 8.97 25.09 -19.55
N ARG A 81 8.99 25.54 -20.81
CA ARG A 81 7.97 25.20 -21.81
C ARG A 81 7.95 23.69 -22.08
N HIS A 82 9.12 23.06 -22.14
CA HIS A 82 9.23 21.62 -22.32
C HIS A 82 8.62 20.85 -21.13
N GLN A 83 8.97 21.21 -19.89
CA GLN A 83 8.42 20.62 -18.67
C GLN A 83 6.90 20.82 -18.54
N LEU A 84 6.40 22.01 -18.91
CA LEU A 84 4.96 22.27 -18.98
C LEU A 84 4.26 21.35 -20.00
N ALA A 85 4.88 21.09 -21.15
CA ALA A 85 4.30 20.22 -22.16
C ALA A 85 4.24 18.76 -21.69
N ILE A 86 5.25 18.28 -20.96
CA ILE A 86 5.24 16.97 -20.30
C ILE A 86 4.09 16.90 -19.29
N THR A 87 3.99 17.91 -18.41
CA THR A 87 2.95 18.02 -17.38
C THR A 87 1.55 17.99 -17.99
N LYS A 88 1.31 18.76 -19.06
CA LYS A 88 0.03 18.74 -19.79
C LYS A 88 -0.27 17.35 -20.34
N GLY A 89 0.74 16.64 -20.84
CA GLY A 89 0.61 15.25 -21.28
C GLY A 89 0.11 14.32 -20.16
N ILE A 90 0.73 14.39 -18.98
CA ILE A 90 0.31 13.61 -17.79
C ILE A 90 -1.12 13.97 -17.38
N TYR A 91 -1.42 15.26 -17.29
CA TYR A 91 -2.77 15.76 -16.95
C TYR A 91 -3.83 15.23 -17.92
N ILE A 92 -3.57 15.32 -19.22
CA ILE A 92 -4.48 14.83 -20.26
C ILE A 92 -4.72 13.33 -20.11
N THR A 93 -3.67 12.53 -19.97
CA THR A 93 -3.78 11.07 -19.84
C THR A 93 -4.62 10.69 -18.62
N GLU A 94 -4.34 11.28 -17.46
CA GLU A 94 -5.06 10.96 -16.22
C GLU A 94 -6.52 11.42 -16.24
N GLN A 95 -6.82 12.60 -16.82
CA GLN A 95 -8.21 13.04 -16.99
C GLN A 95 -8.97 12.12 -17.94
N LEU A 96 -8.35 11.71 -19.05
CA LEU A 96 -8.97 10.77 -19.99
C LEU A 96 -9.24 9.42 -19.35
N ASN A 97 -8.30 8.89 -18.56
CA ASN A 97 -8.53 7.66 -17.81
C ASN A 97 -9.74 7.80 -16.88
N ARG A 98 -9.85 8.89 -16.11
CA ARG A 98 -11.02 9.13 -15.24
C ARG A 98 -12.33 9.23 -16.02
N ILE A 99 -12.32 9.85 -17.20
CA ILE A 99 -13.50 9.95 -18.07
C ILE A 99 -13.88 8.57 -18.60
N PHE A 100 -12.90 7.78 -19.06
CA PHE A 100 -13.16 6.46 -19.63
C PHE A 100 -13.54 5.41 -18.58
N ASP A 101 -13.03 5.52 -17.36
CA ASP A 101 -13.37 4.66 -16.23
C ASP A 101 -14.75 5.00 -15.63
N SER A 102 -15.33 6.17 -15.97
CA SER A 102 -16.68 6.53 -15.54
C SER A 102 -17.74 5.77 -16.36
N ASN A 103 -18.24 4.67 -15.80
CA ASN A 103 -19.27 3.84 -16.43
C ASN A 103 -20.63 4.57 -16.54
N ASN A 104 -20.88 5.54 -15.66
CA ASN A 104 -22.16 6.27 -15.62
C ASN A 104 -22.13 7.50 -16.54
N PHE A 105 -23.20 7.62 -17.33
CA PHE A 105 -23.43 8.76 -18.22
C PHE A 105 -23.56 10.11 -17.49
N SER A 106 -24.19 10.13 -16.31
CA SER A 106 -24.38 11.36 -15.52
C SER A 106 -23.03 11.96 -15.11
N THR A 107 -22.08 11.12 -14.69
CA THR A 107 -20.70 11.54 -14.39
C THR A 107 -19.96 12.00 -15.64
N ARG A 108 -20.21 11.40 -16.81
CA ARG A 108 -19.63 11.87 -18.08
C ARG A 108 -20.10 13.27 -18.47
N LYS A 109 -21.35 13.63 -18.14
CA LYS A 109 -21.90 14.99 -18.35
C LYS A 109 -21.17 16.03 -17.49
N GLU A 110 -20.88 15.69 -16.23
CA GLU A 110 -20.07 16.55 -15.34
C GLU A 110 -18.65 16.76 -15.87
N HIS A 111 -18.13 15.80 -16.66
CA HIS A 111 -16.82 15.87 -17.29
C HIS A 111 -16.78 16.62 -18.64
N ILE A 112 -17.89 17.15 -19.17
CA ILE A 112 -17.89 17.91 -20.45
C ILE A 112 -16.89 19.07 -20.42
N SER A 113 -16.87 19.84 -19.33
CA SER A 113 -15.92 20.94 -19.15
C SER A 113 -14.47 20.44 -19.19
N THR A 114 -14.20 19.33 -18.50
CA THR A 114 -12.89 18.67 -18.48
C THR A 114 -12.48 18.13 -19.86
N ILE A 115 -13.41 17.55 -20.63
CA ILE A 115 -13.15 17.09 -22.00
C ILE A 115 -12.78 18.28 -22.91
N LYS A 116 -13.52 19.40 -22.80
CA LYS A 116 -13.20 20.63 -23.54
C LYS A 116 -11.83 21.17 -23.18
N GLU A 117 -11.49 21.18 -21.89
CA GLU A 117 -10.18 21.60 -21.37
C GLU A 117 -9.05 20.68 -21.89
N VAL A 118 -9.23 19.37 -21.85
CA VAL A 118 -8.29 18.38 -22.39
C VAL A 118 -8.06 18.59 -23.88
N ILE A 119 -9.13 18.76 -24.67
CA ILE A 119 -9.02 19.03 -26.11
C ILE A 119 -8.25 20.35 -26.35
N LEU A 120 -8.49 21.38 -25.55
CA LEU A 120 -7.76 22.64 -25.66
C LEU A 120 -6.26 22.45 -25.34
N PHE A 121 -5.91 21.74 -24.27
CA PHE A 121 -4.53 21.48 -23.89
C PHE A 121 -3.78 20.70 -24.97
N THR A 122 -4.44 19.73 -25.61
CA THR A 122 -3.81 18.91 -26.67
C THR A 122 -3.39 19.74 -27.87
N LYS A 123 -4.06 20.87 -28.17
CA LYS A 123 -3.62 21.80 -29.23
C LYS A 123 -2.24 22.38 -28.94
N THR A 124 -1.90 22.54 -27.66
CA THR A 124 -0.63 23.10 -27.17
C THR A 124 0.44 22.05 -26.85
N ALA A 125 0.13 20.76 -26.96
CA ALA A 125 1.09 19.68 -26.69
C ALA A 125 2.16 19.56 -27.79
N THR A 126 3.30 18.94 -27.44
CA THR A 126 4.38 18.63 -28.40
C THR A 126 3.91 17.66 -29.48
N LYS A 127 4.60 17.65 -30.63
CA LYS A 127 4.25 16.78 -31.77
C LYS A 127 4.25 15.30 -31.38
N ASP A 128 5.26 14.85 -30.64
CA ASP A 128 5.40 13.44 -30.26
C ASP A 128 4.27 12.99 -29.32
N LYS A 129 3.90 13.83 -28.33
CA LYS A 129 2.77 13.53 -27.45
C LYS A 129 1.42 13.62 -28.17
N LYS A 130 1.27 14.51 -29.15
CA LYS A 130 0.06 14.57 -29.99
C LYS A 130 -0.16 13.26 -30.76
N GLU A 131 0.89 12.65 -31.29
CA GLU A 131 0.76 11.35 -31.97
C GLU A 131 0.40 10.23 -30.99
N VAL A 132 1.05 10.17 -29.81
CA VAL A 132 0.71 9.19 -28.77
C VAL A 132 -0.75 9.33 -28.31
N LEU A 133 -1.23 10.57 -28.15
CA LEU A 133 -2.59 10.86 -27.66
C LEU A 133 -3.65 10.87 -28.77
N LYS A 134 -3.28 10.69 -30.04
CA LYS A 134 -4.18 10.91 -31.18
C LYS A 134 -5.46 10.08 -31.12
N GLY A 135 -5.34 8.80 -30.79
CA GLY A 135 -6.49 7.90 -30.63
C GLY A 135 -7.41 8.34 -29.49
N GLN A 136 -6.84 8.65 -28.33
CA GLN A 136 -7.62 9.08 -27.17
C GLN A 136 -8.28 10.46 -27.37
N ILE A 137 -7.62 11.37 -28.10
CA ILE A 137 -8.19 12.68 -28.46
C ILE A 137 -9.36 12.53 -29.45
N GLN A 138 -9.22 11.64 -30.44
CA GLN A 138 -10.29 11.36 -31.39
C GLN A 138 -11.52 10.79 -30.66
N GLU A 139 -11.28 9.89 -29.71
CA GLU A 139 -12.31 9.32 -28.87
C GLU A 139 -12.96 10.37 -27.96
N ALA A 140 -12.18 11.22 -27.29
CA ALA A 140 -12.71 12.32 -26.48
C ALA A 140 -13.56 13.31 -27.30
N LYS A 141 -13.17 13.59 -28.55
CA LYS A 141 -13.96 14.41 -29.49
C LYS A 141 -15.26 13.72 -29.90
N ARG A 142 -15.24 12.40 -30.05
CA ARG A 142 -16.44 11.60 -30.34
C ARG A 142 -17.43 11.69 -29.17
N LEU A 143 -16.95 11.43 -27.96
CA LEU A 143 -17.73 11.54 -26.73
C LEU A 143 -18.29 12.96 -26.53
N LEU A 144 -17.49 14.00 -26.80
CA LEU A 144 -17.97 15.37 -26.68
C LEU A 144 -19.15 15.66 -27.62
N LYS A 145 -19.08 15.20 -28.87
CA LYS A 145 -20.18 15.37 -29.83
C LYS A 145 -21.44 14.62 -29.41
N GLU A 146 -21.28 13.42 -28.87
CA GLU A 146 -22.40 12.60 -28.37
C GLU A 146 -23.10 13.30 -27.19
N LEU A 147 -22.31 13.80 -26.23
CA LEU A 147 -22.81 14.55 -25.07
C LEU A 147 -23.49 15.85 -25.48
N GLU A 148 -22.91 16.63 -26.41
CA GLU A 148 -23.52 17.88 -26.91
C GLU A 148 -24.82 17.60 -27.69
N HIS A 149 -24.88 16.50 -28.44
CA HIS A 149 -26.10 16.09 -29.15
C HIS A 149 -27.22 15.75 -28.17
N GLN A 150 -26.93 15.02 -27.10
CA GLN A 150 -27.91 14.66 -26.09
C GLN A 150 -28.36 15.84 -25.23
N GLU A 151 -27.45 16.79 -24.91
CA GLU A 151 -27.83 18.03 -24.25
C GLU A 151 -28.83 18.84 -25.10
N HIS A 152 -28.65 18.82 -26.42
CA HIS A 152 -29.60 19.43 -27.35
C HIS A 152 -30.94 18.68 -27.42
N GLU A 153 -30.94 17.35 -27.41
CA GLU A 153 -32.17 16.55 -27.35
C GLU A 153 -32.93 16.76 -26.03
N GLU A 154 -32.24 16.79 -24.89
CA GLU A 154 -32.85 17.12 -23.59
C GLU A 154 -33.47 18.52 -23.58
N ALA A 155 -32.81 19.50 -24.19
CA ALA A 155 -33.34 20.86 -24.33
C ALA A 155 -34.62 20.87 -25.18
N LEU A 156 -34.62 20.18 -26.32
CA LEU A 156 -35.81 20.05 -27.18
C LEU A 156 -36.98 19.37 -26.45
N VAL A 157 -36.70 18.33 -25.65
CA VAL A 157 -37.74 17.65 -24.85
C VAL A 157 -38.28 18.58 -23.77
N LYS A 158 -37.42 19.33 -23.07
CA LYS A 158 -37.87 20.33 -22.08
C LYS A 158 -38.75 21.40 -22.72
N ASP A 159 -38.35 21.93 -23.87
CA ASP A 159 -39.12 22.96 -24.58
C ASP A 159 -40.48 22.42 -25.07
N THR A 160 -40.53 21.14 -25.48
CA THR A 160 -41.78 20.49 -25.93
C THR A 160 -42.74 20.16 -24.78
N ILE A 161 -42.22 19.88 -23.57
CA ILE A 161 -43.02 19.55 -22.40
C ILE A 161 -43.64 20.82 -21.76
N ILE A 162 -42.99 21.97 -21.89
CA ILE A 162 -43.49 23.23 -21.30
C ILE A 162 -44.78 23.74 -21.96
N ASP A 163 -45.07 23.34 -23.21
CA ASP A 163 -46.28 23.75 -23.93
C ASP A 163 -47.48 22.78 -23.79
N GLN A 164 -47.33 21.67 -23.06
CA GLN A 164 -48.47 20.80 -22.72
C GLN A 164 -48.95 21.09 -21.30
N PRO A 165 -50.22 21.52 -21.10
CA PRO A 165 -50.78 21.65 -19.75
C PRO A 165 -50.87 20.27 -19.10
N VAL A 166 -49.90 19.97 -18.25
CA VAL A 166 -49.90 18.76 -17.42
C VAL A 166 -50.99 18.91 -16.37
N LEU A 167 -52.10 18.20 -16.54
CA LEU A 167 -53.05 17.92 -15.47
C LEU A 167 -52.37 17.00 -14.45
N ILE A 168 -51.69 17.58 -13.46
CA ILE A 168 -51.14 16.84 -12.31
C ILE A 168 -52.29 16.58 -11.32
N PRO A 169 -52.59 15.32 -10.94
CA PRO A 169 -53.53 15.02 -9.87
C PRO A 169 -53.05 15.56 -8.53
N GLN A 170 -53.95 16.22 -7.81
CA GLN A 170 -53.74 16.98 -6.57
C GLN A 170 -53.24 16.17 -5.35
N GLU A 171 -52.98 14.87 -5.52
CA GLU A 171 -52.63 13.93 -4.44
C GLU A 171 -51.11 13.83 -4.17
N PHE A 172 -50.25 14.37 -5.04
CA PHE A 172 -48.79 14.25 -4.91
C PHE A 172 -48.10 15.40 -4.13
N GLU A 173 -48.79 16.51 -3.87
CA GLU A 173 -48.22 17.68 -3.20
C GLU A 173 -48.16 17.55 -1.66
N ALA A 174 -48.93 16.63 -1.09
CA ALA A 174 -48.98 16.42 0.37
C ALA A 174 -47.80 15.59 0.91
N ILE A 175 -47.15 14.77 0.07
CA ILE A 175 -46.11 13.82 0.51
C ILE A 175 -44.74 14.50 0.64
N THR A 176 -44.47 15.57 -0.12
CA THR A 176 -43.18 16.25 -0.16
C THR A 176 -42.95 17.25 0.98
N GLN A 177 -44.01 17.70 1.68
CA GLN A 177 -43.87 18.61 2.82
C GLN A 177 -43.58 17.89 4.14
N GLU A 178 -44.02 16.64 4.30
CA GLU A 178 -43.82 15.86 5.53
C GLU A 178 -42.36 15.35 5.66
N GLU A 179 -41.69 15.03 4.54
CA GLU A 179 -40.29 14.56 4.52
C GLU A 179 -39.28 15.69 4.80
N ALA A 180 -39.59 16.94 4.46
CA ALA A 180 -38.71 18.09 4.71
C ALA A 180 -38.63 18.48 6.20
N LYS A 181 -39.64 18.10 7.00
CA LYS A 181 -39.70 18.43 8.43
C LYS A 181 -38.86 17.50 9.30
N VAL A 182 -38.71 16.24 8.90
CA VAL A 182 -37.95 15.21 9.64
C VAL A 182 -36.43 15.40 9.53
N ILE A 183 -35.96 16.06 8.47
CA ILE A 183 -34.53 16.30 8.23
C ILE A 183 -33.98 17.42 9.13
N LEU A 184 -34.79 18.43 9.48
CA LEU A 184 -34.37 19.56 10.33
C LEU A 184 -34.25 19.23 11.82
N GLU A 185 -34.95 18.20 12.31
CA GLU A 185 -34.88 17.81 13.74
C GLU A 185 -33.69 16.90 14.07
N THR A 186 -33.05 16.31 13.06
CA THR A 186 -31.95 15.35 13.25
C THR A 186 -30.57 16.04 13.32
N GLU A 187 -30.41 17.22 12.73
CA GLU A 187 -29.13 17.98 12.72
C GLU A 187 -28.86 18.79 14.00
N VAL A 188 -29.87 18.99 14.86
CA VAL A 188 -29.74 19.75 16.11
C VAL A 188 -29.10 18.93 17.24
N ILE A 189 -29.14 17.60 17.15
CA ILE A 189 -28.70 16.69 18.22
C ILE A 189 -27.17 16.42 18.16
N THR A 190 -26.54 16.53 16.99
CA THR A 190 -25.10 16.26 16.80
C THR A 190 -24.19 17.45 17.14
N ALA A 191 -24.74 18.62 17.41
CA ALA A 191 -23.96 19.83 17.74
C ALA A 191 -23.62 19.99 19.24
N MET A 192 -24.22 19.17 20.12
CA MET A 192 -24.08 19.34 21.59
C MET A 192 -22.99 18.50 22.27
N ASP A 193 -22.33 17.58 21.55
CA ASP A 193 -21.34 16.65 22.12
C ASP A 193 -19.86 17.06 21.92
N ASN A 194 -19.58 18.12 21.15
CA ASN A 194 -18.19 18.49 20.78
C ASN A 194 -17.56 19.62 21.62
N GLU A 195 -18.17 20.04 22.73
CA GLU A 195 -17.71 21.19 23.53
C GLU A 195 -17.20 20.80 24.93
N LYS A 196 -16.62 19.59 25.10
CA LYS A 196 -16.15 19.10 26.41
C LYS A 196 -14.74 18.53 26.48
N GLU A 197 -13.88 18.80 25.50
CA GLU A 197 -12.52 18.22 25.45
C GLU A 197 -11.41 19.21 25.08
N LYS A 198 -11.42 20.39 25.70
CA LYS A 198 -10.26 21.30 25.75
C LYS A 198 -10.17 21.88 27.15
N ASN A 199 -9.24 21.37 27.97
CA ASN A 199 -8.52 22.08 29.05
C ASN A 199 -7.75 21.08 29.93
N LEU A 200 -6.45 20.87 29.68
CA LEU A 200 -5.40 20.77 30.71
C LEU A 200 -4.01 20.58 30.08
N ALA A 201 -3.20 21.63 30.08
CA ALA A 201 -1.75 21.54 29.94
C ALA A 201 -1.13 22.75 30.67
N ASN A 202 -0.23 22.47 31.61
CA ASN A 202 1.00 23.21 31.92
C ASN A 202 1.48 22.82 33.32
N GLU A 203 2.74 22.39 33.44
CA GLU A 203 3.81 23.14 34.13
C GLU A 203 5.06 22.26 34.27
N THR A 204 6.20 22.84 33.88
CA THR A 204 7.56 22.34 34.06
C THR A 204 8.33 23.46 34.76
N GLU A 205 9.16 23.14 35.76
CA GLU A 205 10.60 23.45 35.80
C GLU A 205 11.21 23.48 37.22
N GLU A 206 12.45 22.97 37.27
CA GLU A 206 13.65 23.60 37.85
C GLU A 206 14.33 23.08 39.15
N ALA A 207 15.61 22.70 38.92
CA ALA A 207 16.84 23.13 39.61
C ALA A 207 17.41 22.31 40.80
N GLN A 208 18.66 21.82 40.66
CA GLN A 208 19.90 22.45 41.20
C GLN A 208 21.10 21.49 41.24
N ILE A 209 22.28 22.08 40.98
CA ILE A 209 23.63 21.49 40.97
C ILE A 209 24.36 21.94 42.24
N THR A 210 25.25 21.11 42.81
CA THR A 210 26.33 21.57 43.70
C THR A 210 27.64 20.78 43.48
N PRO A 211 28.83 21.36 43.80
CA PRO A 211 30.09 21.08 43.12
C PRO A 211 31.20 20.41 43.97
N ILE A 212 32.28 20.12 43.24
CA ILE A 212 33.56 19.42 43.49
C ILE A 212 34.38 19.92 44.70
N GLU A 213 35.07 18.99 45.37
CA GLU A 213 36.16 19.25 46.34
C GLU A 213 37.45 18.51 45.91
N MET A 214 38.61 19.19 45.98
CA MET A 214 39.94 18.70 45.58
C MET A 214 40.81 18.35 46.80
N HIS A 215 41.70 17.35 46.67
CA HIS A 215 42.83 17.16 47.60
C HIS A 215 44.16 16.70 46.90
N PRO A 216 45.35 16.97 47.48
CA PRO A 216 46.69 17.02 46.84
C PRO A 216 47.55 15.73 47.05
N PRO A 217 48.85 15.65 46.60
CA PRO A 217 49.42 14.46 45.97
C PRO A 217 50.22 13.45 46.85
N LEU A 218 50.53 12.33 46.18
CA LEU A 218 51.00 11.01 46.62
C LEU A 218 52.39 10.93 47.28
N SER A 219 52.46 10.06 48.30
CA SER A 219 53.66 9.32 48.76
C SER A 219 53.59 7.88 48.22
N ASN A 220 54.71 7.15 48.13
CA ASN A 220 54.75 5.76 47.66
C ASN A 220 53.87 4.78 48.47
N GLU A 221 53.48 5.12 49.70
CA GLU A 221 52.42 4.40 50.43
C GLU A 221 51.03 4.61 49.83
N ALA A 222 50.74 5.81 49.32
CA ALA A 222 49.48 6.10 48.64
C ALA A 222 49.38 5.33 47.32
N ALA A 223 50.49 5.08 46.62
CA ALA A 223 50.48 4.24 45.43
C ALA A 223 50.21 2.76 45.75
N ILE A 224 50.73 2.24 46.87
CA ILE A 224 50.46 0.87 47.32
C ILE A 224 49.02 0.73 47.83
N ARG A 225 48.52 1.71 48.61
CA ARG A 225 47.11 1.74 49.07
C ARG A 225 46.13 1.93 47.93
N ALA A 226 46.45 2.77 46.94
CA ALA A 226 45.64 2.95 45.75
C ALA A 226 45.53 1.64 44.94
N LYS A 227 46.65 0.91 44.78
CA LYS A 227 46.63 -0.39 44.09
C LYS A 227 45.83 -1.46 44.84
N ALA A 228 45.93 -1.50 46.17
CA ALA A 228 45.12 -2.42 46.99
C ALA A 228 43.63 -2.08 46.91
N HIS A 229 43.28 -0.80 46.97
CA HIS A 229 41.92 -0.30 46.82
C HIS A 229 41.33 -0.62 45.43
N ASP A 230 42.11 -0.46 44.36
CA ASP A 230 41.70 -0.83 43.01
C ASP A 230 41.44 -2.33 42.87
N LEU A 231 42.25 -3.18 43.51
CA LEU A 231 42.06 -4.62 43.51
C LEU A 231 40.75 -5.03 44.19
N ASP A 232 40.41 -4.40 45.32
CA ASP A 232 39.15 -4.60 46.04
C ASP A 232 37.95 -4.14 45.19
N MET A 233 38.03 -2.98 44.54
CA MET A 233 36.97 -2.47 43.66
C MET A 233 36.71 -3.37 42.45
N LEU A 234 37.77 -3.93 41.86
CA LEU A 234 37.65 -4.86 40.73
C LEU A 234 37.02 -6.19 41.15
N GLN A 235 37.40 -6.71 42.33
CA GLN A 235 36.80 -7.92 42.88
C GLN A 235 35.31 -7.71 43.22
N ASP A 236 34.96 -6.55 43.76
CA ASP A 236 33.57 -6.14 44.03
C ASP A 236 32.75 -6.02 42.73
N LEU A 237 33.32 -5.42 41.67
CA LEU A 237 32.66 -5.32 40.37
C LEU A 237 32.37 -6.68 39.75
N LEU A 238 33.32 -7.61 39.82
CA LEU A 238 33.16 -8.98 39.33
C LEU A 238 32.02 -9.70 40.06
N ASN A 239 31.98 -9.57 41.40
CA ASN A 239 30.93 -10.17 42.22
C ASN A 239 29.54 -9.61 41.86
N LYS A 240 29.42 -8.28 41.72
CA LYS A 240 28.19 -7.60 41.32
C LYS A 240 27.73 -7.98 39.92
N ALA A 241 28.66 -8.19 38.99
CA ALA A 241 28.33 -8.64 37.63
C ALA A 241 27.76 -10.06 37.65
N ASN A 242 28.34 -10.95 38.44
CA ASN A 242 27.83 -12.32 38.62
C ASN A 242 26.47 -12.34 39.33
N GLU A 243 26.28 -11.49 40.34
CA GLU A 243 24.99 -11.34 41.02
C GLU A 243 23.91 -10.84 40.06
N ASN A 244 24.19 -9.81 39.27
CA ASN A 244 23.27 -9.28 38.27
C ASN A 244 22.88 -10.33 37.21
N ASP A 245 23.78 -11.23 36.83
CA ASP A 245 23.47 -12.34 35.92
C ASP A 245 22.61 -13.44 36.56
N SER A 246 22.71 -13.60 37.89
CA SER A 246 21.89 -14.56 38.65
C SER A 246 20.47 -14.05 38.94
N GLN A 247 20.23 -12.74 38.87
CA GLN A 247 18.92 -12.14 39.16
C GLN A 247 17.86 -12.46 38.10
N VAL A 248 16.68 -12.86 38.57
CA VAL A 248 15.49 -13.13 37.74
C VAL A 248 14.64 -11.87 37.56
N ILE A 249 14.55 -11.05 38.61
CA ILE A 249 13.78 -9.79 38.64
C ILE A 249 14.75 -8.67 39.02
N GLY A 250 14.67 -7.52 38.35
CA GLY A 250 15.55 -6.37 38.62
C GLY A 250 16.92 -6.42 37.94
N ARG A 251 17.16 -7.42 37.07
CA ARG A 251 18.41 -7.52 36.28
C ARG A 251 18.62 -6.27 35.45
N LYS A 252 19.77 -5.63 35.65
CA LYS A 252 20.17 -4.43 34.90
C LYS A 252 20.76 -4.81 33.55
N TYR A 253 20.38 -4.08 32.51
CA TYR A 253 21.09 -4.09 31.23
C TYR A 253 22.50 -3.52 31.40
N PHE A 254 23.41 -3.81 30.48
CA PHE A 254 24.83 -3.49 30.58
C PHE A 254 25.06 -1.99 30.88
N LEU A 255 24.40 -1.09 30.16
CA LEU A 255 24.55 0.36 30.39
C LEU A 255 24.03 0.80 31.77
N ASP A 256 22.89 0.26 32.22
CA ASP A 256 22.33 0.53 33.54
C ASP A 256 23.22 -0.04 34.66
N PHE A 257 23.82 -1.22 34.40
CA PHE A 257 24.75 -1.89 35.30
C PHE A 257 26.04 -1.07 35.47
N ILE A 258 26.64 -0.61 34.36
CA ILE A 258 27.82 0.25 34.40
C ILE A 258 27.51 1.59 35.09
N THR A 259 26.36 2.19 34.80
CA THR A 259 25.94 3.45 35.43
C THR A 259 25.79 3.30 36.94
N ALA A 260 25.23 2.18 37.40
CA ALA A 260 25.07 1.89 38.82
C ALA A 260 26.38 1.55 39.55
N HIS A 261 27.42 1.14 38.83
CA HIS A 261 28.72 0.73 39.38
C HIS A 261 29.88 1.52 38.74
N LYS A 262 29.64 2.80 38.49
CA LYS A 262 30.53 3.70 37.73
C LYS A 262 31.91 3.84 38.36
N GLU A 263 31.99 3.87 39.69
CA GLU A 263 33.26 4.03 40.41
C GLU A 263 34.18 2.81 40.21
N GLN A 264 33.65 1.61 40.42
CA GLN A 264 34.40 0.36 40.19
C GLN A 264 34.73 0.17 38.70
N PHE A 265 33.83 0.59 37.81
CA PHE A 265 34.08 0.58 36.37
C PHE A 265 35.21 1.54 35.97
N ASN A 266 35.28 2.74 36.56
CA ASN A 266 36.38 3.66 36.30
C ASN A 266 37.72 3.08 36.75
N ALA A 267 37.76 2.37 37.88
CA ALA A 267 38.95 1.68 38.34
C ALA A 267 39.45 0.63 37.33
N LEU A 268 38.54 -0.11 36.71
CA LEU A 268 38.84 -1.01 35.59
C LEU A 268 39.44 -0.26 34.40
N MET A 269 38.83 0.86 33.99
CA MET A 269 39.30 1.64 32.85
C MET A 269 40.65 2.34 33.07
N VAL A 270 41.06 2.53 34.32
CA VAL A 270 42.39 3.06 34.71
C VAL A 270 43.45 1.97 34.66
N ASN A 271 43.11 0.74 35.01
CA ASN A 271 44.04 -0.39 35.11
C ASN A 271 44.10 -1.25 33.82
N LEU A 272 43.26 -0.96 32.82
CA LEU A 272 43.28 -1.67 31.54
C LEU A 272 44.43 -1.21 30.61
N PRO A 273 45.07 -2.14 29.87
CA PRO A 273 45.92 -1.80 28.74
C PRO A 273 45.18 -0.99 27.67
N GLU A 274 45.85 -0.01 27.05
CA GLU A 274 45.23 0.96 26.14
C GLU A 274 44.60 0.31 24.90
N ASP A 275 45.18 -0.80 24.41
CA ASP A 275 44.67 -1.61 23.30
C ASP A 275 43.34 -2.31 23.65
N LYS A 276 43.26 -2.93 24.84
CA LYS A 276 42.02 -3.55 25.33
C LYS A 276 40.96 -2.52 25.66
N LYS A 277 41.38 -1.35 26.17
CA LYS A 277 40.50 -0.24 26.53
C LYS A 277 39.82 0.35 25.30
N ALA A 278 40.58 0.61 24.23
CA ALA A 278 40.05 1.12 22.97
C ALA A 278 39.02 0.16 22.35
N THR A 279 39.37 -1.13 22.29
CA THR A 279 38.48 -2.19 21.77
C THR A 279 37.18 -2.26 22.57
N PHE A 280 37.27 -2.22 23.89
CA PHE A 280 36.09 -2.31 24.75
C PHE A 280 35.20 -1.05 24.67
N ILE A 281 35.78 0.15 24.51
CA ILE A 281 35.03 1.38 24.29
C ILE A 281 34.29 1.34 22.95
N GLU A 282 34.90 0.80 21.90
CA GLU A 282 34.26 0.60 20.59
C GLU A 282 33.06 -0.36 20.70
N ASP A 283 33.23 -1.49 21.40
CA ASP A 283 32.14 -2.45 21.69
C ASP A 283 30.99 -1.81 22.47
N MET A 284 31.29 -0.92 23.42
CA MET A 284 30.28 -0.14 24.15
C MET A 284 29.60 0.92 23.28
N ALA A 285 30.34 1.55 22.35
CA ALA A 285 29.79 2.56 21.45
C ALA A 285 28.71 1.97 20.53
N HIS A 286 28.83 0.67 20.18
CA HIS A 286 27.80 -0.06 19.46
C HIS A 286 26.49 -0.25 20.24
N LEU A 287 26.52 -0.21 21.59
CA LEU A 287 25.33 -0.20 22.43
C LEU A 287 24.70 1.20 22.52
N THR A 288 25.49 2.28 22.43
CA THR A 288 25.01 3.66 22.52
C THR A 288 24.54 4.24 21.18
N HIS A 289 25.07 3.76 20.06
CA HIS A 289 24.73 4.21 18.69
C HIS A 289 23.74 3.28 17.96
N ALA A 290 23.09 2.35 18.65
CA ALA A 290 22.05 1.52 18.08
C ALA A 290 20.78 2.34 17.79
N ASP A 291 20.78 3.01 16.63
CA ASP A 291 19.60 3.65 16.04
C ASP A 291 18.37 2.73 16.07
N SER A 292 17.24 3.33 16.44
CA SER A 292 15.87 2.86 16.73
C SER A 292 15.28 1.61 16.03
N VAL A 293 15.92 1.06 14.99
CA VAL A 293 15.36 -0.04 14.17
C VAL A 293 15.88 -1.42 14.62
N LYS A 294 17.13 -1.55 15.09
CA LYS A 294 17.66 -2.82 15.62
C LYS A 294 17.28 -3.08 17.07
N SER A 295 17.11 -2.02 17.88
CA SER A 295 16.63 -2.13 19.26
C SER A 295 15.21 -2.68 19.33
N THR A 296 14.35 -2.37 18.35
CA THR A 296 12.98 -2.91 18.27
C THR A 296 12.97 -4.41 17.98
N VAL A 297 13.88 -4.91 17.12
CA VAL A 297 14.02 -6.34 16.79
C VAL A 297 14.65 -7.13 17.94
N LEU A 298 15.66 -6.57 18.61
CA LEU A 298 16.29 -7.20 19.78
C LEU A 298 15.39 -7.13 21.03
N ALA A 299 14.62 -6.06 21.23
CA ALA A 299 13.62 -5.96 22.29
C ALA A 299 12.44 -6.93 22.06
N THR A 300 12.02 -7.15 20.80
CA THR A 300 11.02 -8.18 20.49
C THR A 300 11.56 -9.59 20.69
N MET A 301 12.84 -9.86 20.40
CA MET A 301 13.48 -11.14 20.75
C MET A 301 13.66 -11.33 22.26
N SER A 302 13.93 -10.25 23.01
CA SER A 302 14.05 -10.27 24.48
C SER A 302 12.72 -10.63 25.15
N TRP A 303 11.57 -10.12 24.67
CA TRP A 303 10.25 -10.48 25.20
C TRP A 303 9.83 -11.93 24.89
N VAL A 304 10.27 -12.50 23.77
CA VAL A 304 9.96 -13.89 23.41
C VAL A 304 10.82 -14.90 24.19
N THR A 305 12.07 -14.53 24.50
CA THR A 305 13.00 -15.38 25.25
C THR A 305 12.90 -15.18 26.77
N MET A 306 12.38 -14.05 27.25
CA MET A 306 12.19 -13.73 28.68
C MET A 306 11.37 -14.79 29.44
N PRO A 307 10.20 -15.26 28.96
CA PRO A 307 9.43 -16.28 29.68
C PRO A 307 10.18 -17.62 29.76
N MET A 308 10.86 -18.02 28.68
CA MET A 308 11.62 -19.26 28.60
C MET A 308 12.87 -19.24 29.47
N THR A 309 13.64 -18.14 29.44
CA THR A 309 14.83 -17.97 30.28
C THR A 309 14.47 -17.79 31.76
N VAL A 310 13.35 -17.13 32.09
CA VAL A 310 12.82 -17.07 33.46
C VAL A 310 12.40 -18.47 33.95
N MET A 311 11.75 -19.29 33.12
CA MET A 311 11.41 -20.67 33.46
C MET A 311 12.65 -21.57 33.62
N VAL A 312 13.60 -21.53 32.70
CA VAL A 312 14.85 -22.33 32.78
C VAL A 312 15.66 -21.94 34.01
N ARG A 313 15.77 -20.63 34.30
CA ARG A 313 16.50 -20.11 35.47
C ARG A 313 15.81 -20.40 36.80
N ALA A 314 14.48 -20.55 36.83
CA ALA A 314 13.72 -20.93 38.02
C ALA A 314 13.81 -22.44 38.34
N ILE A 315 14.09 -23.29 37.35
CA ILE A 315 14.12 -24.76 37.49
C ILE A 315 15.54 -25.27 37.72
N ALA A 316 16.55 -24.74 37.01
CA ALA A 316 17.95 -25.11 37.20
C ALA A 316 18.92 -24.05 36.65
N SER A 317 19.63 -23.34 37.54
CA SER A 317 20.63 -22.33 37.17
C SER A 317 21.77 -22.89 36.31
N SER A 318 22.12 -24.17 36.45
CA SER A 318 23.14 -24.85 35.64
C SER A 318 22.73 -25.12 34.19
N MET A 319 21.43 -25.15 33.88
CA MET A 319 20.92 -25.34 32.51
C MET A 319 20.88 -24.03 31.71
N VAL A 320 21.09 -22.89 32.37
CA VAL A 320 21.06 -21.55 31.76
C VAL A 320 22.23 -21.36 30.79
N GLU A 321 23.42 -21.86 31.11
CA GLU A 321 24.59 -21.76 30.23
C GLU A 321 24.39 -22.56 28.93
N GLN A 322 23.85 -23.77 29.03
CA GLN A 322 23.54 -24.63 27.90
C GLN A 322 22.45 -24.04 27.00
N PHE A 323 21.41 -23.44 27.60
CA PHE A 323 20.36 -22.75 26.85
C PHE A 323 20.85 -21.45 26.20
N ASN A 324 21.68 -20.66 26.89
CA ASN A 324 22.27 -19.43 26.35
C ASN A 324 23.19 -19.72 25.15
N SER A 325 23.88 -20.86 25.12
CA SER A 325 24.70 -21.28 23.97
C SER A 325 23.90 -21.54 22.69
N TRP A 326 22.57 -21.72 22.79
CA TRP A 326 21.68 -21.98 21.65
C TRP A 326 20.99 -20.70 21.13
N LEU A 327 21.07 -19.60 21.87
CA LEU A 327 20.53 -18.31 21.45
C LEU A 327 21.63 -17.46 20.81
N PRO A 328 21.33 -16.70 19.75
CA PRO A 328 22.27 -15.72 19.23
C PRO A 328 22.62 -14.72 20.34
N GLU A 329 23.92 -14.53 20.57
CA GLU A 329 24.41 -13.68 21.63
C GLU A 329 23.94 -12.23 21.41
N THR A 330 23.09 -11.75 22.30
CA THR A 330 22.66 -10.34 22.27
C THR A 330 23.87 -9.45 22.57
N GLN A 331 23.96 -8.27 21.95
CA GLN A 331 25.03 -7.30 22.21
C GLN A 331 25.19 -6.99 23.71
N ASP A 332 24.09 -6.97 24.48
CA ASP A 332 24.11 -6.81 25.95
C ASP A 332 24.88 -7.93 26.66
N SER A 333 24.58 -9.19 26.32
CA SER A 333 25.26 -10.38 26.87
C SER A 333 26.72 -10.42 26.47
N TYR A 334 27.05 -10.07 25.22
CA TYR A 334 28.43 -10.00 24.73
C TYR A 334 29.25 -8.98 25.54
N CYS A 335 28.74 -7.75 25.72
CA CYS A 335 29.43 -6.72 26.50
C CYS A 335 29.59 -7.10 27.98
N LYS A 336 28.60 -7.79 28.59
CA LYS A 336 28.72 -8.32 29.96
C LYS A 336 29.75 -9.44 30.09
N ALA A 337 29.82 -10.34 29.10
CA ALA A 337 30.83 -11.40 29.08
C ALA A 337 32.24 -10.82 28.92
N GLN A 338 32.41 -9.85 28.03
CA GLN A 338 33.67 -9.13 27.86
C GLN A 338 34.09 -8.37 29.11
N LEU A 339 33.15 -7.68 29.77
CA LEU A 339 33.42 -7.00 31.04
C LEU A 339 33.98 -7.96 32.10
N LYS A 340 33.33 -9.11 32.31
CA LYS A 340 33.80 -10.11 33.28
C LYS A 340 35.17 -10.68 32.93
N LYS A 341 35.42 -10.92 31.64
CA LYS A 341 36.72 -11.38 31.14
C LYS A 341 37.82 -10.36 31.42
N LEU A 342 37.61 -9.09 31.06
CA LEU A 342 38.57 -8.01 31.28
C LEU A 342 38.88 -7.79 32.77
N ILE A 343 37.85 -7.80 33.63
CA ILE A 343 38.07 -7.69 35.09
C ILE A 343 38.94 -8.84 35.60
N SER A 344 38.68 -10.07 35.16
CA SER A 344 39.42 -11.25 35.60
C SER A 344 40.88 -11.21 35.15
N GLU A 345 41.13 -10.85 33.89
CA GLU A 345 42.48 -10.68 33.35
C GLU A 345 43.27 -9.59 34.08
N THR A 346 42.65 -8.42 34.33
CA THR A 346 43.27 -7.33 35.08
C THR A 346 43.58 -7.72 36.53
N LEU A 347 42.67 -8.43 37.20
CA LEU A 347 42.91 -8.94 38.56
C LEU A 347 44.08 -9.94 38.59
N GLU A 348 44.19 -10.83 37.61
CA GLU A 348 45.32 -11.75 37.51
C GLU A 348 46.64 -11.01 37.29
N ASP A 349 46.67 -10.04 36.37
CA ASP A 349 47.87 -9.26 36.08
C ASP A 349 48.31 -8.42 37.29
N MET A 350 47.37 -7.80 38.01
CA MET A 350 47.66 -7.08 39.25
C MET A 350 48.24 -7.99 40.34
N ARG A 351 47.67 -9.19 40.54
CA ARG A 351 48.18 -10.18 41.51
C ARG A 351 49.57 -10.71 41.14
N ARG A 352 49.81 -10.95 39.85
CA ARG A 352 51.14 -11.37 39.35
C ARG A 352 52.18 -10.28 39.61
N ASN A 353 51.82 -9.01 39.37
CA ASN A 353 52.69 -7.87 39.61
C ASN A 353 52.97 -7.63 41.10
N GLU A 354 52.01 -7.89 41.99
CA GLU A 354 52.20 -7.82 43.43
C GLU A 354 53.18 -8.91 43.93
N ALA A 355 53.09 -10.12 43.37
CA ALA A 355 53.98 -11.22 43.70
C ALA A 355 55.44 -10.96 43.26
N THR A 356 55.66 -10.36 42.08
CA THR A 356 57.00 -9.99 41.60
C THR A 356 57.60 -8.83 42.40
N VAL A 357 56.81 -7.82 42.76
CA VAL A 357 57.28 -6.72 43.63
C VAL A 357 57.64 -7.24 45.03
N THR A 358 56.86 -8.18 45.58
CA THR A 358 57.15 -8.82 46.87
C THR A 358 58.43 -9.67 46.83
N GLN A 359 58.72 -10.32 45.69
CA GLN A 359 59.97 -11.05 45.49
C GLN A 359 61.18 -10.13 45.31
N GLN A 360 61.03 -9.02 44.57
CA GLN A 360 62.09 -8.00 44.43
C GLN A 360 62.41 -7.33 45.77
N GLN A 361 61.40 -6.97 46.57
CA GLN A 361 61.61 -6.42 47.91
C GLN A 361 62.31 -7.42 48.85
N LYS A 362 62.02 -8.72 48.74
CA LYS A 362 62.75 -9.77 49.49
C LYS A 362 64.19 -9.94 49.02
N LEU A 363 64.47 -9.83 47.72
CA LEU A 363 65.82 -9.89 47.16
C LEU A 363 66.66 -8.66 47.55
N GLU A 364 66.05 -7.47 47.58
CA GLU A 364 66.71 -6.23 48.04
C GLU A 364 66.93 -6.20 49.55
N ALA A 365 66.06 -6.83 50.36
CA ALA A 365 66.25 -6.97 51.80
C ALA A 365 67.34 -7.99 52.21
N ILE A 366 67.81 -8.83 51.28
CA ILE A 366 68.81 -9.89 51.54
C ILE A 366 70.22 -9.48 51.08
N ALA A 367 70.42 -8.35 50.39
CA ALA A 367 71.74 -7.88 50.01
C ALA A 367 72.43 -7.14 51.18
N PRO A 368 73.53 -7.65 51.78
CA PRO A 368 74.33 -6.87 52.70
C PRO A 368 75.31 -5.97 51.94
N VAL A 369 75.36 -4.73 52.37
CA VAL A 369 76.44 -3.76 52.11
C VAL A 369 77.79 -4.39 52.42
N THR A 370 78.66 -4.55 51.40
CA THR A 370 80.12 -4.43 51.60
C THR A 370 80.82 -4.01 50.30
N LEU A 371 81.41 -2.82 50.35
CA LEU A 371 82.53 -2.36 49.52
C LEU A 371 83.77 -3.21 49.86
N GLU A 372 84.55 -3.66 48.87
CA GLU A 372 85.95 -3.28 48.66
C GLU A 372 86.60 -3.95 47.43
N LYS A 373 87.66 -3.30 46.96
CA LYS A 373 88.48 -3.47 45.74
C LYS A 373 89.19 -4.83 45.67
N GLU A 374 89.52 -5.32 44.46
CA GLU A 374 90.91 -5.47 43.96
C GLU A 374 90.96 -6.09 42.54
N GLU A 375 92.16 -6.13 41.98
CA GLU A 375 92.55 -5.95 40.58
C GLU A 375 93.21 -7.23 39.98
N ILE A 376 93.32 -7.30 38.64
CA ILE A 376 94.41 -7.93 37.83
C ILE A 376 94.30 -9.41 37.32
N ASN A 377 94.32 -9.51 35.96
CA ASN A 377 94.84 -10.55 35.02
C ASN A 377 94.25 -11.99 35.04
N LYS A 378 94.05 -12.73 33.92
CA LYS A 378 94.78 -12.87 32.64
C LYS A 378 93.94 -13.63 31.56
N GLU A 379 94.14 -13.32 30.27
CA GLU A 379 93.82 -14.10 29.04
C GLU A 379 94.66 -15.42 28.91
N PRO A 380 94.59 -16.26 27.83
CA PRO A 380 93.57 -16.51 26.77
C PRO A 380 93.33 -18.03 26.47
N GLU A 381 92.42 -18.34 25.53
CA GLU A 381 92.52 -19.35 24.42
C GLU A 381 91.18 -20.03 24.04
N ALA A 382 90.96 -20.14 22.72
CA ALA A 382 89.78 -20.67 22.01
C ALA A 382 90.00 -22.15 21.57
N PRO A 383 89.32 -22.75 20.55
CA PRO A 383 87.95 -22.66 19.99
C PRO A 383 87.31 -24.09 19.82
N ILE A 384 86.32 -24.26 18.91
CA ILE A 384 85.79 -25.52 18.25
C ILE A 384 84.49 -26.09 18.89
N VAL A 385 83.36 -26.43 18.23
CA VAL A 385 82.92 -26.47 16.82
C VAL A 385 81.37 -26.57 16.71
N THR A 386 80.84 -25.90 15.68
CA THR A 386 79.70 -26.13 14.75
C THR A 386 78.73 -27.32 14.91
N GLN A 387 77.41 -27.06 14.73
CA GLN A 387 76.51 -27.53 13.61
C GLN A 387 75.10 -26.91 13.81
N GLN A 388 74.56 -26.02 12.95
CA GLN A 388 73.90 -26.19 11.61
C GLN A 388 72.71 -27.18 11.66
N GLU A 389 71.48 -26.93 11.18
CA GLU A 389 70.91 -26.15 10.06
C GLU A 389 69.59 -25.46 10.50
N LYS A 390 69.21 -24.21 10.15
CA LYS A 390 68.85 -23.53 8.87
C LYS A 390 67.57 -24.06 8.17
N PRO A 391 66.77 -23.18 7.51
CA PRO A 391 65.31 -23.10 7.64
C PRO A 391 64.62 -23.16 6.26
N GLU A 392 63.34 -22.74 6.18
CA GLU A 392 62.87 -21.68 5.26
C GLU A 392 61.45 -21.92 4.68
N VAL A 393 60.51 -21.08 5.16
CA VAL A 393 59.54 -20.21 4.46
C VAL A 393 58.80 -20.70 3.18
N ILE A 394 57.52 -20.30 3.11
CA ILE A 394 56.76 -19.72 1.96
C ILE A 394 55.40 -20.41 1.72
N ALA A 395 54.32 -19.63 1.87
CA ALA A 395 52.99 -19.83 1.24
C ALA A 395 52.92 -18.96 -0.04
N PRO A 396 51.85 -18.92 -0.90
CA PRO A 396 50.57 -19.65 -0.96
C PRO A 396 50.14 -20.07 -2.42
N ALA A 397 48.87 -20.50 -2.58
CA ALA A 397 47.95 -20.25 -3.73
C ALA A 397 47.73 -21.31 -4.87
N THR A 398 46.51 -21.89 -4.87
CA THR A 398 45.50 -21.96 -5.98
C THR A 398 45.55 -23.00 -7.13
N GLN A 399 44.45 -23.78 -7.24
CA GLN A 399 43.73 -24.39 -8.39
C GLN A 399 44.37 -25.39 -9.38
N GLU A 400 43.77 -26.60 -9.49
CA GLU A 400 43.17 -27.21 -10.71
C GLU A 400 42.53 -28.59 -10.32
N LYS A 401 41.23 -28.84 -10.58
CA LYS A 401 40.58 -29.55 -11.71
C LYS A 401 40.48 -31.09 -11.58
N GLU A 402 39.28 -31.56 -11.98
CA GLU A 402 38.93 -32.90 -12.53
C GLU A 402 39.07 -34.11 -11.56
N GLU A 403 38.20 -35.11 -11.51
CA GLU A 403 37.33 -35.71 -12.53
C GLU A 403 36.33 -36.71 -11.87
N ILE A 404 35.28 -37.06 -12.62
CA ILE A 404 34.51 -38.35 -12.60
C ILE A 404 33.57 -38.64 -11.39
N ASN A 405 32.26 -38.46 -11.62
CA ASN A 405 31.40 -39.65 -11.74
C ASN A 405 30.15 -39.36 -12.59
N LYS A 406 29.92 -40.24 -13.57
CA LYS A 406 28.82 -40.26 -14.54
C LYS A 406 27.80 -41.35 -14.14
N GLU A 407 26.63 -41.26 -14.77
CA GLU A 407 25.67 -42.34 -15.11
C GLU A 407 24.43 -42.50 -14.18
N PRO A 408 23.24 -42.92 -14.70
CA PRO A 408 22.55 -42.57 -15.96
C PRO A 408 21.14 -41.99 -15.73
N GLU A 409 20.70 -41.13 -16.66
CA GLU A 409 19.27 -40.88 -16.90
C GLU A 409 18.72 -41.91 -17.89
N ALA A 410 17.64 -42.58 -17.51
CA ALA A 410 16.83 -43.43 -18.39
C ALA A 410 15.74 -42.60 -19.10
N PRO A 411 15.35 -42.95 -20.33
CA PRO A 411 14.54 -42.09 -21.19
C PRO A 411 13.04 -42.28 -20.91
N ILE A 412 12.34 -41.20 -20.55
CA ILE A 412 10.88 -41.18 -20.62
C ILE A 412 10.50 -40.57 -21.97
N VAL A 413 10.15 -41.48 -22.87
CA VAL A 413 9.46 -41.24 -24.14
C VAL A 413 8.21 -40.40 -23.89
N THR A 414 8.16 -39.18 -24.41
CA THR A 414 6.91 -38.43 -24.52
C THR A 414 6.46 -38.50 -25.97
N GLN A 415 5.41 -39.28 -26.19
CA GLN A 415 4.73 -39.40 -27.48
C GLN A 415 4.07 -38.06 -27.81
N GLN A 416 4.33 -37.59 -29.02
CA GLN A 416 3.75 -36.39 -29.60
C GLN A 416 2.34 -36.76 -30.09
N GLU A 417 1.34 -36.66 -29.21
CA GLU A 417 -0.06 -36.80 -29.60
C GLU A 417 -0.55 -35.54 -30.30
N LYS A 418 -0.76 -35.72 -31.61
CA LYS A 418 -1.58 -34.95 -32.54
C LYS A 418 -2.95 -34.62 -31.93
N PRO A 419 -3.37 -33.35 -31.86
CA PRO A 419 -4.76 -33.04 -31.57
C PRO A 419 -5.62 -33.27 -32.83
N GLU A 420 -6.55 -34.20 -32.70
CA GLU A 420 -7.69 -34.36 -33.60
C GLU A 420 -8.52 -33.08 -33.66
N ALA A 421 -8.78 -32.64 -34.89
CA ALA A 421 -9.75 -31.61 -35.19
C ALA A 421 -11.16 -32.14 -34.95
N ILE A 422 -11.79 -31.71 -33.87
CA ILE A 422 -13.23 -31.87 -33.65
C ILE A 422 -13.91 -30.55 -34.04
N ALA A 423 -14.87 -30.69 -34.96
CA ALA A 423 -15.66 -29.63 -35.56
C ALA A 423 -16.52 -28.86 -34.55
N PRO A 424 -16.68 -27.54 -34.73
CA PRO A 424 -17.93 -26.87 -34.45
C PRO A 424 -18.80 -26.86 -35.72
N GLY A 425 -19.85 -27.67 -35.69
CA GLY A 425 -20.96 -27.56 -36.63
C GLY A 425 -21.75 -26.26 -36.43
N ASN A 426 -22.51 -25.93 -37.47
CA ASN A 426 -23.47 -24.82 -37.57
C ASN A 426 -22.91 -23.40 -37.71
N GLN A 427 -22.31 -23.13 -38.87
CA GLN A 427 -22.60 -21.89 -39.57
C GLN A 427 -23.93 -22.05 -40.31
N GLY A 428 -25.00 -21.51 -39.71
CA GLY A 428 -26.20 -21.17 -40.45
C GLY A 428 -25.81 -20.15 -41.53
N LYS A 429 -25.80 -20.59 -42.79
CA LYS A 429 -25.88 -19.70 -43.94
C LYS A 429 -27.22 -18.98 -43.84
N GLU A 430 -27.23 -17.76 -43.32
CA GLU A 430 -28.24 -16.79 -43.72
C GLU A 430 -28.02 -16.52 -45.21
N GLU A 431 -28.77 -17.26 -45.99
CA GLU A 431 -29.07 -17.01 -47.38
C GLU A 431 -29.71 -15.62 -47.43
N ILE A 432 -28.88 -14.59 -47.65
CA ILE A 432 -29.35 -13.29 -48.11
C ILE A 432 -30.02 -13.57 -49.45
N HIS A 433 -31.35 -13.71 -49.43
CA HIS A 433 -32.20 -13.50 -50.58
C HIS A 433 -31.93 -12.07 -51.08
N LYS A 434 -30.93 -11.94 -51.95
CA LYS A 434 -30.91 -10.88 -52.94
C LYS A 434 -32.13 -11.15 -53.81
N GLU A 435 -33.17 -10.37 -53.55
CA GLU A 435 -34.21 -10.10 -54.53
C GLU A 435 -33.54 -9.92 -55.90
N PRO A 436 -33.93 -10.69 -56.93
CA PRO A 436 -33.49 -10.39 -58.27
C PRO A 436 -34.13 -9.05 -58.64
N VAL A 437 -33.31 -7.99 -58.60
CA VAL A 437 -33.58 -6.76 -59.34
C VAL A 437 -33.67 -7.19 -60.79
N ALA A 438 -34.90 -7.37 -61.27
CA ALA A 438 -35.18 -7.60 -62.67
C ALA A 438 -34.57 -6.42 -63.44
N PRO A 439 -33.72 -6.66 -64.44
CA PRO A 439 -33.36 -5.61 -65.36
C PRO A 439 -34.64 -5.19 -66.07
N ILE A 440 -35.05 -3.93 -65.89
CA ILE A 440 -35.98 -3.26 -66.79
C ILE A 440 -35.26 -3.21 -68.14
N ALA A 441 -35.44 -4.27 -68.91
CA ALA A 441 -35.09 -4.31 -70.31
C ALA A 441 -36.05 -3.35 -71.01
N THR A 442 -35.55 -2.15 -71.31
CA THR A 442 -36.15 -1.24 -72.28
C THR A 442 -36.06 -1.90 -73.65
N GLN A 443 -36.92 -2.88 -73.92
CA GLN A 443 -37.18 -3.36 -75.27
C GLN A 443 -37.93 -2.25 -76.02
N GLN A 444 -37.18 -1.47 -76.80
CA GLN A 444 -37.73 -0.74 -77.93
C GLN A 444 -38.21 -1.75 -78.97
N GLN A 445 -39.39 -2.34 -78.78
CA GLN A 445 -40.13 -3.00 -79.85
C GLN A 445 -40.77 -1.91 -80.73
N LYS A 446 -40.08 -1.64 -81.84
CA LYS A 446 -40.59 -0.91 -82.98
C LYS A 446 -41.65 -1.77 -83.69
N ASN A 447 -42.86 -1.82 -83.14
CA ASN A 447 -44.00 -2.44 -83.82
C ASN A 447 -44.61 -1.41 -84.78
N GLN A 448 -44.50 -1.73 -86.07
CA GLN A 448 -45.23 -1.09 -87.15
C GLN A 448 -46.73 -1.22 -86.89
N VAL A 449 -47.38 -0.06 -86.82
CA VAL A 449 -48.84 0.07 -86.85
C VAL A 449 -49.29 -0.18 -88.29
N ILE A 450 -49.82 -1.37 -88.55
CA ILE A 450 -50.78 -1.58 -89.63
C ILE A 450 -52.14 -1.20 -89.08
N VAL A 451 -52.75 -0.19 -89.68
CA VAL A 451 -54.13 0.25 -89.45
C VAL A 451 -55.06 -0.72 -90.18
N PRO A 452 -56.02 -1.37 -89.51
CA PRO A 452 -57.23 -1.84 -90.16
C PRO A 452 -58.40 -0.91 -89.80
N GLU A 453 -59.11 -0.52 -90.84
CA GLU A 453 -60.29 0.31 -90.83
C GLU A 453 -61.40 -0.20 -89.89
N ALA A 454 -61.87 0.73 -89.07
CA ALA A 454 -63.26 1.04 -88.78
C ALA A 454 -64.33 0.00 -89.19
N SER A 455 -64.83 -0.77 -88.22
CA SER A 455 -66.28 -0.84 -87.91
C SER A 455 -66.61 -1.87 -86.83
N ALA A 456 -66.27 -1.58 -85.57
CA ALA A 456 -66.88 -2.24 -84.39
C ALA A 456 -66.58 -1.42 -83.11
N ASN A 457 -66.87 -0.12 -83.14
CA ASN A 457 -66.18 0.85 -82.27
C ASN A 457 -66.96 1.31 -81.02
N LYS A 458 -67.85 0.48 -80.46
CA LYS A 458 -68.59 0.83 -79.22
C LYS A 458 -68.47 -0.20 -78.10
N GLU A 459 -68.35 -1.50 -78.40
CA GLU A 459 -68.18 -2.53 -77.36
C GLU A 459 -66.76 -2.56 -76.77
N THR A 460 -65.75 -2.22 -77.56
CA THR A 460 -64.34 -2.15 -77.12
C THR A 460 -64.07 -0.99 -76.17
N GLU A 461 -64.66 0.20 -76.40
CA GLU A 461 -64.54 1.34 -75.47
C GLU A 461 -65.20 1.07 -74.11
N ALA A 462 -66.37 0.41 -74.11
CA ALA A 462 -67.05 0.03 -72.88
C ALA A 462 -66.22 -0.98 -72.07
N SER A 463 -65.60 -1.94 -72.75
CA SER A 463 -64.71 -2.92 -72.11
C SER A 463 -63.45 -2.26 -71.53
N ILE A 464 -62.81 -1.34 -72.27
CA ILE A 464 -61.63 -0.59 -71.78
C ILE A 464 -61.97 0.26 -70.56
N LYS A 465 -63.11 0.99 -70.56
CA LYS A 465 -63.55 1.76 -69.39
C LYS A 465 -63.79 0.86 -68.17
N THR A 466 -64.41 -0.31 -68.38
CA THR A 466 -64.64 -1.28 -67.31
C THR A 466 -63.34 -1.82 -66.73
N TYR A 467 -62.35 -2.11 -67.58
CA TYR A 467 -61.01 -2.53 -67.14
C TYR A 467 -60.29 -1.41 -66.39
N GLN A 468 -60.31 -0.18 -66.90
CA GLN A 468 -59.70 0.97 -66.23
C GLN A 468 -60.31 1.21 -64.85
N GLN A 469 -61.63 1.05 -64.72
CA GLN A 469 -62.31 1.20 -63.43
C GLN A 469 -61.93 0.07 -62.45
N LYS A 470 -61.85 -1.18 -62.91
CA LYS A 470 -61.36 -2.31 -62.09
C LYS A 470 -59.91 -2.10 -61.64
N PHE A 471 -59.04 -1.61 -62.52
CA PHE A 471 -57.65 -1.30 -62.16
C PHE A 471 -57.56 -0.17 -61.14
N ARG A 472 -58.39 0.88 -61.26
CA ARG A 472 -58.47 1.94 -60.24
C ARG A 472 -58.89 1.39 -58.88
N THR A 473 -59.95 0.57 -58.83
CA THR A 473 -60.39 -0.02 -57.57
C THR A 473 -59.33 -0.94 -56.94
N ILE A 474 -58.62 -1.72 -57.76
CA ILE A 474 -57.51 -2.58 -57.27
C ILE A 474 -56.34 -1.73 -56.77
N ALA A 475 -56.00 -0.64 -57.47
CA ALA A 475 -54.93 0.26 -57.08
C ALA A 475 -55.27 1.02 -55.79
N GLU A 476 -56.51 1.48 -55.63
CA GLU A 476 -57.01 2.13 -54.41
C GLU A 476 -57.03 1.15 -53.22
N GLU A 477 -57.48 -0.09 -53.41
CA GLU A 477 -57.46 -1.12 -52.37
C GLU A 477 -56.02 -1.47 -51.96
N ALA A 478 -55.11 -1.61 -52.93
CA ALA A 478 -53.70 -1.87 -52.67
C ALA A 478 -53.04 -0.71 -51.91
N ALA A 479 -53.34 0.54 -52.28
CA ALA A 479 -52.85 1.73 -51.60
C ALA A 479 -53.38 1.82 -50.16
N GLN A 480 -54.67 1.55 -49.94
CA GLN A 480 -55.27 1.53 -48.61
C GLN A 480 -54.65 0.44 -47.73
N LYS A 481 -54.48 -0.77 -48.26
CA LYS A 481 -53.81 -1.88 -47.56
C LYS A 481 -52.35 -1.56 -47.21
N ALA A 482 -51.64 -0.85 -48.08
CA ALA A 482 -50.28 -0.39 -47.79
C ALA A 482 -50.25 0.66 -46.68
N LEU A 483 -51.20 1.61 -46.69
CA LEU A 483 -51.35 2.62 -45.64
C LEU A 483 -51.66 1.99 -44.27
N ASP A 484 -52.57 1.02 -44.23
CA ASP A 484 -52.94 0.32 -42.99
C ASP A 484 -51.77 -0.50 -42.42
N ARG A 485 -50.98 -1.15 -43.28
CA ARG A 485 -49.73 -1.81 -42.88
C ARG A 485 -48.70 -0.84 -42.32
N ALA A 486 -48.55 0.33 -42.94
CA ALA A 486 -47.63 1.37 -42.46
C ALA A 486 -48.07 1.92 -41.09
N ARG A 487 -49.38 2.16 -40.88
CA ARG A 487 -49.94 2.57 -39.59
C ARG A 487 -49.71 1.54 -38.51
N LEU A 488 -49.97 0.26 -38.79
CA LEU A 488 -49.74 -0.82 -37.83
C LEU A 488 -48.26 -0.93 -37.45
N LYS A 489 -47.34 -0.83 -38.42
CA LYS A 489 -45.90 -0.84 -38.16
C LYS A 489 -45.47 0.35 -37.30
N ALA A 490 -45.95 1.56 -37.61
CA ALA A 490 -45.67 2.75 -36.82
C ALA A 490 -46.22 2.63 -35.38
N GLN A 491 -47.41 2.03 -35.21
CA GLN A 491 -48.00 1.79 -33.90
C GLN A 491 -47.18 0.77 -33.08
N ILE A 492 -46.72 -0.32 -33.69
CA ILE A 492 -45.85 -1.32 -33.03
C ILE A 492 -44.52 -0.69 -32.63
N GLU A 493 -43.89 0.08 -33.53
CA GLU A 493 -42.64 0.80 -33.23
C GLU A 493 -42.81 1.81 -32.10
N HIS A 494 -43.92 2.54 -32.10
CA HIS A 494 -44.27 3.47 -31.02
C HIS A 494 -44.47 2.72 -29.69
N GLN A 495 -45.27 1.65 -29.66
CA GLN A 495 -45.48 0.86 -28.44
C GLN A 495 -44.17 0.26 -27.88
N SER A 496 -43.28 -0.23 -28.76
CA SER A 496 -41.96 -0.73 -28.36
C SER A 496 -41.09 0.36 -27.72
N LYS A 497 -41.03 1.55 -28.32
CA LYS A 497 -40.30 2.69 -27.76
C LYS A 497 -40.87 3.14 -26.41
N PHE A 498 -42.19 3.21 -26.29
CA PHE A 498 -42.84 3.59 -25.03
C PHE A 498 -42.60 2.56 -23.92
N ALA A 499 -42.63 1.26 -24.23
CA ALA A 499 -42.31 0.21 -23.27
C ALA A 499 -40.87 0.34 -22.74
N LEU A 500 -39.90 0.62 -23.62
CA LEU A 500 -38.50 0.84 -23.24
C LEU A 500 -38.33 2.09 -22.36
N ILE A 501 -38.98 3.21 -22.70
CA ILE A 501 -38.94 4.44 -21.90
C ILE A 501 -39.58 4.21 -20.52
N ALA A 502 -40.72 3.53 -20.46
CA ALA A 502 -41.38 3.20 -19.20
C ALA A 502 -40.51 2.30 -18.32
N GLN A 503 -39.85 1.31 -18.92
CA GLN A 503 -38.91 0.43 -18.21
C GLN A 503 -37.71 1.23 -17.67
N GLN A 504 -37.10 2.10 -18.47
CA GLN A 504 -35.98 2.95 -18.02
C GLN A 504 -36.40 3.91 -16.89
N ALA A 505 -37.58 4.52 -17.00
CA ALA A 505 -38.14 5.37 -15.96
C ALA A 505 -38.38 4.61 -14.65
N ALA A 506 -38.91 3.39 -14.73
CA ALA A 506 -39.10 2.51 -13.58
C ALA A 506 -37.76 2.13 -12.92
N THR A 507 -36.74 1.76 -13.71
CA THR A 507 -35.39 1.47 -13.19
C THR A 507 -34.77 2.69 -12.50
N LYS A 508 -34.90 3.87 -13.10
CA LYS A 508 -34.39 5.13 -12.51
C LYS A 508 -35.10 5.48 -11.20
N ALA A 509 -36.43 5.29 -11.15
CA ALA A 509 -37.21 5.51 -9.93
C ALA A 509 -36.79 4.54 -8.82
N ARG A 510 -36.57 3.25 -9.14
CA ARG A 510 -36.04 2.25 -8.20
C ARG A 510 -34.65 2.61 -7.70
N ALA A 511 -33.74 3.00 -8.59
CA ALA A 511 -32.38 3.41 -8.21
C ALA A 511 -32.42 4.59 -7.23
N LYS A 512 -33.26 5.60 -7.50
CA LYS A 512 -33.46 6.73 -6.58
C LYS A 512 -34.00 6.28 -5.21
N MET A 513 -34.95 5.36 -5.19
CA MET A 513 -35.53 4.84 -3.95
C MET A 513 -34.53 4.02 -3.10
N LEU A 514 -33.60 3.32 -3.76
CA LEU A 514 -32.56 2.50 -3.12
C LEU A 514 -31.27 3.27 -2.81
N HIS A 515 -31.20 4.57 -3.10
CA HIS A 515 -29.98 5.36 -2.91
C HIS A 515 -29.43 5.31 -1.48
N LYS A 516 -30.31 5.41 -0.47
CA LYS A 516 -29.91 5.28 0.95
C LYS A 516 -29.32 3.90 1.28
N GLN A 517 -29.85 2.84 0.67
CA GLN A 517 -29.35 1.47 0.83
C GLN A 517 -28.01 1.30 0.12
N MET A 518 -27.84 1.93 -1.06
CA MET A 518 -26.57 2.01 -1.77
C MET A 518 -25.50 2.68 -0.90
N ASP A 519 -25.79 3.80 -0.26
CA ASP A 519 -24.82 4.50 0.61
C ASP A 519 -24.41 3.65 1.82
N LYS A 520 -25.37 2.97 2.46
CA LYS A 520 -25.11 2.01 3.55
C LYS A 520 -24.22 0.87 3.07
N TYR A 521 -24.51 0.31 1.89
CA TYR A 521 -23.72 -0.75 1.29
C TYR A 521 -22.29 -0.28 0.97
N LEU A 522 -22.12 0.90 0.38
CA LEU A 522 -20.79 1.44 0.10
C LEU A 522 -19.99 1.71 1.38
N THR A 523 -20.63 2.25 2.43
CA THR A 523 -20.02 2.42 3.76
C THR A 523 -19.54 1.06 4.31
N PHE A 524 -20.34 0.01 4.13
CA PHE A 524 -19.97 -1.36 4.49
C PHE A 524 -18.72 -1.85 3.71
N VAL A 525 -18.66 -1.61 2.39
CA VAL A 525 -17.52 -1.98 1.55
C VAL A 525 -16.25 -1.23 2.00
N GLU A 526 -16.37 0.04 2.36
CA GLU A 526 -15.28 0.86 2.90
C GLU A 526 -14.77 0.36 4.26
N GLN A 527 -15.68 -0.01 5.18
CA GLN A 527 -15.29 -0.61 6.46
C GLN A 527 -14.56 -1.94 6.27
N PHE A 528 -14.97 -2.74 5.28
CA PHE A 528 -14.25 -3.96 4.94
C PHE A 528 -12.86 -3.66 4.35
N ALA A 529 -12.70 -2.59 3.56
CA ALA A 529 -11.40 -2.16 3.04
C ALA A 529 -10.40 -1.89 4.17
N VAL A 530 -10.84 -1.29 5.29
CA VAL A 530 -9.98 -1.07 6.48
C VAL A 530 -9.47 -2.40 7.05
N ILE A 531 -10.29 -3.45 7.05
CA ILE A 531 -9.87 -4.80 7.49
C ILE A 531 -8.85 -5.38 6.54
N VAL A 532 -9.06 -5.22 5.23
CA VAL A 532 -8.11 -5.68 4.20
C VAL A 532 -6.74 -5.01 4.42
N LEU A 533 -6.72 -3.70 4.68
CA LEU A 533 -5.49 -2.95 4.96
C LEU A 533 -4.79 -3.44 6.24
N ASP A 534 -5.53 -3.70 7.33
CA ASP A 534 -4.97 -4.28 8.57
C ASP A 534 -4.35 -5.66 8.32
N LEU A 535 -5.01 -6.51 7.52
CA LEU A 535 -4.48 -7.83 7.15
C LEU A 535 -3.23 -7.74 6.26
N GLN A 536 -3.21 -6.81 5.30
CA GLN A 536 -2.02 -6.52 4.49
C GLN A 536 -0.86 -6.03 5.35
N GLN A 537 -1.12 -5.15 6.31
CA GLN A 537 -0.09 -4.68 7.22
C GLN A 537 0.48 -5.82 8.07
N LYS A 538 -0.38 -6.71 8.59
CA LYS A 538 0.05 -7.92 9.32
C LYS A 538 0.84 -8.89 8.44
N GLN A 539 0.48 -9.02 7.16
CA GLN A 539 1.21 -9.85 6.20
C GLN A 539 2.66 -9.39 6.00
N LYS A 540 2.93 -8.08 6.04
CA LYS A 540 4.31 -7.56 5.93
C LYS A 540 5.23 -8.07 7.04
N HIS A 541 4.68 -8.34 8.22
CA HIS A 541 5.42 -8.80 9.39
C HIS A 541 5.32 -10.32 9.61
N ASN A 542 4.31 -10.97 9.03
CA ASN A 542 4.07 -12.40 9.23
C ASN A 542 3.48 -13.05 7.96
N ALA A 543 4.27 -13.94 7.34
CA ALA A 543 3.90 -14.66 6.12
C ALA A 543 2.63 -15.52 6.26
N ASN A 544 2.26 -15.94 7.48
CA ASN A 544 1.05 -16.73 7.73
C ASN A 544 -0.25 -15.97 7.40
N TYR A 545 -0.18 -14.64 7.27
CA TYR A 545 -1.31 -13.81 6.86
C TYR A 545 -1.51 -13.75 5.34
N LYS A 546 -0.59 -14.29 4.52
CA LYS A 546 -0.67 -14.21 3.06
C LYS A 546 -1.99 -14.75 2.50
N ASN A 547 -2.45 -15.90 2.99
CA ASN A 547 -3.68 -16.53 2.48
C ASN A 547 -4.93 -15.71 2.83
N VAL A 548 -5.11 -15.35 4.10
CA VAL A 548 -6.28 -14.54 4.51
C VAL A 548 -6.30 -13.19 3.80
N THR A 549 -5.15 -12.55 3.60
CA THR A 549 -5.09 -11.26 2.93
C THR A 549 -5.52 -11.37 1.48
N GLN A 550 -5.09 -12.43 0.77
CA GLN A 550 -5.52 -12.67 -0.60
C GLN A 550 -7.03 -12.94 -0.68
N VAL A 551 -7.58 -13.73 0.24
CA VAL A 551 -9.03 -14.00 0.32
C VAL A 551 -9.81 -12.72 0.65
N ALA A 552 -9.30 -11.89 1.55
CA ALA A 552 -9.91 -10.61 1.91
C ALA A 552 -9.91 -9.64 0.71
N LEU A 553 -8.80 -9.55 -0.03
CA LEU A 553 -8.72 -8.74 -1.25
C LEU A 553 -9.71 -9.21 -2.33
N ASN A 554 -9.81 -10.53 -2.53
CA ASN A 554 -10.76 -11.10 -3.47
C ASN A 554 -12.21 -10.80 -3.04
N LEU A 555 -12.54 -11.02 -1.77
CA LEU A 555 -13.86 -10.68 -1.23
C LEU A 555 -14.17 -9.19 -1.40
N TYR A 556 -13.21 -8.31 -1.14
CA TYR A 556 -13.39 -6.86 -1.32
C TYR A 556 -13.69 -6.51 -2.78
N GLY A 557 -12.94 -7.09 -3.73
CA GLY A 557 -13.22 -6.94 -5.16
C GLY A 557 -14.63 -7.38 -5.52
N LYS A 558 -15.03 -8.60 -5.11
CA LYS A 558 -16.37 -9.12 -5.33
C LYS A 558 -17.46 -8.19 -4.76
N LEU A 559 -17.34 -7.77 -3.50
CA LEU A 559 -18.32 -6.86 -2.88
C LEU A 559 -18.37 -5.50 -3.61
N LYS A 560 -17.24 -4.98 -4.07
CA LYS A 560 -17.22 -3.76 -4.88
C LYS A 560 -17.95 -3.95 -6.21
N ASP A 561 -17.72 -5.06 -6.90
CA ASP A 561 -18.37 -5.37 -8.19
C ASP A 561 -19.89 -5.57 -8.02
N ALA A 562 -20.32 -6.13 -6.89
CA ALA A 562 -21.74 -6.28 -6.57
C ALA A 562 -22.48 -4.95 -6.43
N ALA A 563 -21.77 -3.83 -6.21
CA ALA A 563 -22.37 -2.49 -6.19
C ALA A 563 -22.99 -2.09 -7.55
N LEU A 564 -22.60 -2.73 -8.66
CA LEU A 564 -23.19 -2.50 -9.98
C LEU A 564 -24.70 -2.80 -10.02
N PHE A 565 -25.21 -3.63 -9.09
CA PHE A 565 -26.65 -3.84 -8.93
C PHE A 565 -27.42 -2.53 -8.78
N PHE A 566 -26.87 -1.55 -8.04
CA PHE A 566 -27.53 -0.28 -7.77
C PHE A 566 -27.64 0.63 -9.00
N GLU A 567 -26.89 0.36 -10.07
CA GLU A 567 -27.02 1.10 -11.34
C GLU A 567 -28.28 0.68 -12.12
N GLN A 568 -28.67 -0.59 -12.02
CA GLN A 568 -29.83 -1.15 -12.72
C GLN A 568 -30.63 -2.11 -11.82
N PRO A 569 -31.27 -1.60 -10.76
CA PRO A 569 -31.94 -2.45 -9.79
C PRO A 569 -33.18 -3.13 -10.38
N SER A 570 -33.21 -4.45 -10.29
CA SER A 570 -34.37 -5.30 -10.62
C SER A 570 -34.61 -6.31 -9.50
N ALA A 571 -35.82 -6.88 -9.44
CA ALA A 571 -36.15 -7.89 -8.44
C ALA A 571 -35.31 -9.16 -8.64
N GLU A 572 -35.14 -9.59 -9.89
CA GLU A 572 -34.28 -10.72 -10.24
C GLU A 572 -32.81 -10.42 -9.94
N GLY A 573 -32.35 -9.21 -10.25
CA GLY A 573 -30.99 -8.76 -9.97
C GLY A 573 -30.70 -8.72 -8.47
N PHE A 574 -31.70 -8.46 -7.64
CA PHE A 574 -31.55 -8.41 -6.19
C PHE A 574 -31.27 -9.79 -5.59
N GLU A 575 -31.97 -10.83 -6.06
CA GLU A 575 -31.68 -12.21 -5.64
C GLU A 575 -30.27 -12.64 -6.06
N VAL A 576 -29.84 -12.27 -7.28
CA VAL A 576 -28.46 -12.50 -7.73
C VAL A 576 -27.45 -11.76 -6.83
N PHE A 577 -27.74 -10.51 -6.48
CA PHE A 577 -26.91 -9.71 -5.58
C PHE A 577 -26.78 -10.36 -4.19
N LYS A 578 -27.88 -10.78 -3.55
CA LYS A 578 -27.89 -11.46 -2.24
C LYS A 578 -27.08 -12.75 -2.29
N GLN A 579 -27.36 -13.60 -3.29
CA GLN A 579 -26.68 -14.88 -3.43
C GLN A 579 -25.17 -14.68 -3.64
N PHE A 580 -24.80 -13.69 -4.46
CA PHE A 580 -23.40 -13.38 -4.76
C PHE A 580 -22.64 -12.86 -3.53
N CYS A 581 -23.22 -11.91 -2.78
CA CYS A 581 -22.58 -11.34 -1.60
C CYS A 581 -22.46 -12.39 -0.47
N ASN A 582 -23.57 -13.06 -0.14
CA ASN A 582 -23.58 -14.10 0.90
C ASN A 582 -22.69 -15.29 0.54
N GLY A 583 -22.70 -15.73 -0.73
CA GLY A 583 -21.81 -16.77 -1.22
C GLY A 583 -20.34 -16.41 -1.05
N SER A 584 -19.97 -15.18 -1.42
CA SER A 584 -18.60 -14.67 -1.30
C SER A 584 -18.14 -14.55 0.15
N ILE A 585 -19.01 -14.06 1.05
CA ILE A 585 -18.71 -13.96 2.48
C ILE A 585 -18.54 -15.35 3.10
N ASN A 586 -19.42 -16.30 2.78
CA ASN A 586 -19.35 -17.66 3.31
C ASN A 586 -18.10 -18.40 2.82
N GLU A 587 -17.70 -18.20 1.56
CA GLU A 587 -16.43 -18.71 1.01
C GLU A 587 -15.22 -18.18 1.80
N ALA A 588 -15.20 -16.87 2.06
CA ALA A 588 -14.11 -16.23 2.81
C ALA A 588 -14.10 -16.64 4.30
N ALA A 589 -15.26 -16.86 4.90
CA ALA A 589 -15.41 -17.14 6.33
C ALA A 589 -14.56 -18.34 6.80
N GLY A 590 -14.40 -19.37 5.96
CA GLY A 590 -13.56 -20.53 6.28
C GLY A 590 -12.10 -20.15 6.57
N VAL A 591 -11.52 -19.27 5.74
CA VAL A 591 -10.13 -18.81 5.89
C VAL A 591 -10.00 -17.76 6.99
N PHE A 592 -11.04 -16.95 7.19
CA PHE A 592 -11.08 -15.96 8.27
C PHE A 592 -11.09 -16.62 9.66
N LYS A 593 -11.70 -17.80 9.81
CA LYS A 593 -11.73 -18.60 11.05
C LYS A 593 -10.40 -19.30 11.39
N GLN A 594 -9.51 -19.47 10.41
CA GLN A 594 -8.22 -20.13 10.65
C GLN A 594 -7.30 -19.24 11.49
N HIS A 595 -6.78 -19.80 12.59
CA HIS A 595 -5.78 -19.15 13.43
C HIS A 595 -4.42 -19.13 12.74
N ARG A 596 -3.69 -18.03 12.95
CA ARG A 596 -2.40 -17.77 12.28
C ARG A 596 -1.23 -17.68 13.26
N ASP A 597 -1.53 -17.67 14.55
CA ASP A 597 -0.53 -17.65 15.61
C ASP A 597 0.01 -19.06 15.85
N LEU A 598 1.33 -19.15 16.06
CA LEU A 598 2.06 -20.41 16.29
C LEU A 598 1.45 -21.26 17.40
N TRP A 599 0.84 -20.62 18.41
CA TRP A 599 0.15 -21.31 19.49
C TRP A 599 -0.93 -22.26 18.97
N HIS A 600 -1.66 -21.89 17.92
CA HIS A 600 -2.75 -22.71 17.39
C HIS A 600 -2.29 -23.84 16.48
N THR A 601 -1.05 -23.79 16.01
CA THR A 601 -0.39 -24.84 15.23
C THR A 601 0.19 -25.96 16.11
N ILE A 602 0.35 -25.72 17.42
CA ILE A 602 0.83 -26.74 18.37
C ILE A 602 -0.21 -27.87 18.49
N HIS A 603 0.27 -29.12 18.39
CA HIS A 603 -0.56 -30.32 18.48
C HIS A 603 -1.43 -30.33 19.76
N PRO A 604 -2.71 -30.72 19.70
CA PRO A 604 -3.63 -30.68 20.84
C PRO A 604 -3.09 -31.38 22.10
N ILE A 605 -2.34 -32.48 21.93
CA ILE A 605 -1.71 -33.22 23.02
C ILE A 605 -0.65 -32.35 23.75
N LEU A 606 0.19 -31.64 23.01
CA LEU A 606 1.21 -30.76 23.60
C LEU A 606 0.56 -29.57 24.31
N LYS A 607 -0.53 -29.02 23.77
CA LYS A 607 -1.35 -28.03 24.49
C LYS A 607 -1.95 -28.58 25.77
N GLY A 608 -2.41 -29.82 25.76
CA GLY A 608 -2.89 -30.52 26.96
C GLY A 608 -1.81 -30.63 28.03
N ILE A 609 -0.59 -31.05 27.64
CA ILE A 609 0.56 -31.14 28.55
C ILE A 609 0.93 -29.76 29.11
N LEU A 610 1.04 -28.72 28.25
CA LEU A 610 1.29 -27.34 28.67
C LEU A 610 0.18 -26.81 29.60
N GLY A 611 -1.08 -27.16 29.33
CA GLY A 611 -2.21 -26.85 30.20
C GLY A 611 -2.02 -27.48 31.57
N VAL A 612 -1.75 -28.77 31.66
CA VAL A 612 -1.52 -29.48 32.93
C VAL A 612 -0.34 -28.88 33.70
N VAL A 613 0.77 -28.58 33.03
CA VAL A 613 1.93 -27.90 33.65
C VAL A 613 1.56 -26.50 34.17
N ALA A 614 0.76 -25.74 33.41
CA ALA A 614 0.25 -24.44 33.85
C ALA A 614 -0.74 -24.53 35.02
N ALA A 615 -1.49 -25.64 35.16
CA ALA A 615 -2.37 -25.88 36.30
C ALA A 615 -1.60 -26.31 37.56
N LEU A 616 -0.52 -27.07 37.40
CA LEU A 616 0.35 -27.50 38.50
C LEU A 616 1.22 -26.35 39.03
N THR A 617 1.44 -25.31 38.23
CA THR A 617 2.13 -24.09 38.65
C THR A 617 1.11 -23.06 39.14
N VAL A 618 1.09 -22.80 40.46
CA VAL A 618 0.05 -22.01 41.15
C VAL A 618 -0.11 -20.59 40.56
N ILE A 619 0.98 -19.99 40.06
CA ILE A 619 1.00 -18.61 39.59
C ILE A 619 0.34 -18.45 38.20
N PRO A 620 0.71 -19.23 37.16
CA PRO A 620 -0.02 -19.22 35.89
C PRO A 620 -1.51 -19.59 36.03
N ALA A 621 -1.85 -20.54 36.90
CA ALA A 621 -3.25 -20.91 37.15
C ALA A 621 -4.08 -19.74 37.68
N LEU A 622 -3.55 -18.95 38.63
CA LEU A 622 -4.20 -17.75 39.16
C LEU A 622 -4.32 -16.63 38.12
N LEU A 623 -3.28 -16.42 37.31
CA LEU A 623 -3.30 -15.42 36.22
C LEU A 623 -4.30 -15.79 35.13
N VAL A 624 -4.41 -17.06 34.77
CA VAL A 624 -5.37 -17.50 33.75
C VAL A 624 -6.80 -17.54 34.30
N ALA A 625 -6.99 -17.83 35.59
CA ALA A 625 -8.31 -17.81 36.24
C ALA A 625 -8.92 -16.40 36.31
N THR A 626 -8.10 -15.33 36.31
CA THR A 626 -8.59 -13.94 36.30
C THR A 626 -8.90 -13.40 34.90
N THR A 627 -8.49 -14.09 33.83
CA THR A 627 -8.87 -13.71 32.47
C THR A 627 -10.37 -13.91 32.25
N LYS A 628 -11.02 -12.98 31.54
CA LYS A 628 -12.47 -13.07 31.22
C LYS A 628 -12.87 -14.37 30.50
N THR A 629 -11.91 -15.04 29.86
CA THR A 629 -12.11 -16.32 29.18
C THR A 629 -12.00 -17.52 30.13
N GLY A 630 -11.24 -17.44 31.21
CA GLY A 630 -11.03 -18.55 32.15
C GLY A 630 -10.14 -19.66 31.57
N TYR A 631 -9.63 -20.52 32.46
CA TYR A 631 -8.63 -21.56 32.14
C TYR A 631 -9.04 -22.51 31.01
N ILE A 632 -10.28 -23.00 31.05
CA ILE A 632 -10.76 -23.94 30.03
C ILE A 632 -10.79 -23.29 28.64
N ASN A 633 -11.27 -22.05 28.53
CA ASN A 633 -11.37 -21.41 27.21
C ASN A 633 -10.01 -20.97 26.68
N THR A 634 -9.04 -20.67 27.54
CA THR A 634 -7.70 -20.24 27.13
C THR A 634 -6.86 -21.41 26.58
N PHE A 635 -6.96 -22.60 27.18
CA PHE A 635 -6.14 -23.75 26.77
C PHE A 635 -6.86 -24.73 25.84
N PHE A 636 -8.17 -24.91 26.01
CA PHE A 636 -8.92 -25.99 25.35
C PHE A 636 -9.96 -25.50 24.34
N LYS A 637 -10.28 -24.20 24.32
CA LYS A 637 -11.11 -23.65 23.24
C LYS A 637 -10.26 -22.86 22.26
N THR A 638 -10.62 -22.99 21.00
CA THR A 638 -10.12 -22.16 19.93
C THR A 638 -11.00 -20.92 19.89
N PRO A 639 -10.55 -19.75 20.38
CA PRO A 639 -11.37 -18.54 20.39
C PRO A 639 -11.64 -18.10 18.96
N GLU A 640 -12.73 -17.39 18.69
CA GLU A 640 -12.92 -16.84 17.35
C GLU A 640 -11.83 -15.82 17.01
N THR A 641 -11.28 -15.87 15.78
CA THR A 641 -10.25 -14.92 15.38
C THR A 641 -10.82 -13.50 15.31
N ALA A 642 -9.99 -12.49 15.60
CA ALA A 642 -10.40 -11.09 15.47
C ALA A 642 -10.90 -10.76 14.05
N SER A 643 -10.30 -11.36 13.02
CA SER A 643 -10.75 -11.21 11.64
C SER A 643 -12.12 -11.85 11.40
N SER A 644 -12.38 -13.05 11.93
CA SER A 644 -13.67 -13.74 11.81
C SER A 644 -14.79 -12.94 12.48
N LYS A 645 -14.54 -12.42 13.69
CA LYS A 645 -15.51 -11.59 14.40
C LYS A 645 -15.88 -10.34 13.61
N LYS A 646 -14.90 -9.63 13.03
CA LYS A 646 -15.17 -8.46 12.19
C LYS A 646 -15.92 -8.82 10.91
N LEU A 647 -15.58 -9.94 10.26
CA LEU A 647 -16.31 -10.42 9.08
C LEU A 647 -17.76 -10.77 9.44
N HIS A 648 -18.01 -11.31 10.63
CA HIS A 648 -19.36 -11.61 11.11
C HIS A 648 -20.20 -10.35 11.32
N GLN A 649 -19.64 -9.32 11.99
CA GLN A 649 -20.30 -8.02 12.14
C GLN A 649 -20.66 -7.40 10.79
N ILE A 650 -19.76 -7.53 9.83
CA ILE A 650 -19.94 -7.08 8.45
C ILE A 650 -21.09 -7.85 7.79
N LYS A 651 -21.14 -9.18 7.96
CA LYS A 651 -22.26 -9.99 7.48
C LYS A 651 -23.60 -9.53 8.06
N GLU A 652 -23.69 -9.28 9.36
CA GLU A 652 -24.91 -8.78 10.01
C GLU A 652 -25.35 -7.41 9.44
N MET A 653 -24.40 -6.51 9.18
CA MET A 653 -24.69 -5.22 8.53
C MET A 653 -25.22 -5.40 7.10
N LEU A 654 -24.65 -6.33 6.34
CA LEU A 654 -25.13 -6.64 4.99
C LEU A 654 -26.55 -7.21 5.03
N GLU A 655 -26.82 -8.18 5.91
CA GLU A 655 -28.16 -8.77 6.09
C GLU A 655 -29.19 -7.68 6.42
N SER A 656 -28.84 -6.72 7.29
CA SER A 656 -29.71 -5.57 7.57
C SER A 656 -29.98 -4.69 6.35
N VAL A 657 -28.99 -4.48 5.47
CA VAL A 657 -29.20 -3.72 4.21
C VAL A 657 -30.07 -4.52 3.24
N GLU A 658 -29.83 -5.82 3.13
CA GLU A 658 -30.63 -6.74 2.31
C GLU A 658 -32.10 -6.73 2.75
N ASP A 659 -32.39 -6.83 4.04
CA ASP A 659 -33.76 -6.80 4.57
C ASP A 659 -34.48 -5.48 4.25
N GLU A 660 -33.80 -4.34 4.40
CA GLU A 660 -34.36 -3.02 4.04
C GLU A 660 -34.64 -2.90 2.53
N MET A 661 -33.75 -3.43 1.70
CA MET A 661 -33.93 -3.44 0.24
C MET A 661 -35.09 -4.33 -0.17
N GLU A 662 -35.20 -5.52 0.44
CA GLU A 662 -36.26 -6.49 0.16
C GLU A 662 -37.64 -5.91 0.49
N GLN A 663 -37.77 -5.22 1.62
CA GLN A 663 -39.01 -4.52 1.98
C GLN A 663 -39.40 -3.47 0.94
N LYS A 664 -38.42 -2.65 0.51
CA LYS A 664 -38.66 -1.60 -0.48
C LYS A 664 -39.01 -2.15 -1.87
N ILE A 665 -38.38 -3.25 -2.29
CA ILE A 665 -38.66 -3.89 -3.58
C ILE A 665 -40.04 -4.55 -3.57
N LYS A 666 -40.47 -5.14 -2.45
CA LYS A 666 -41.79 -5.79 -2.30
C LYS A 666 -42.98 -4.82 -2.20
N MET A 667 -42.75 -3.55 -1.88
CA MET A 667 -43.81 -2.53 -1.83
C MET A 667 -44.25 -2.05 -3.23
N GLN A 668 -43.58 -2.50 -4.29
CA GLN A 668 -43.95 -2.26 -5.69
C GLN A 668 -44.72 -3.45 -6.25
#